data_AF-A0A973X794-F1
#
_entry.id   AF-A0A973X794-F1
#
_cell.length_a   1.000
_cell.length_b   1.000
_cell.length_c   1.000
_cell.angle_alpha   90.00
_cell.angle_beta   90.00
_cell.angle_gamma   90.00
#
_symmetry.space_group_name_H-M   'P 1'
#
loop_
_entity.id
_entity.type
_entity.pdbx_description
1 polymer ?
#
loop_
_entity_poly.entity_id
_entity_poly.type
_entity_poly.pdbx_seq_one_letter_code
_entity_poly.pdbx_strand_id
1 'polypeptide(L)'
;MKTFLTVKLVLVPFALFWALLAAHHPDWAIWSGLALSLAGTAWRVARRELFLLEAGGLALFVLLGNAELVSPKSTAANALWLSFTGLGAISLLSVLIGRPWTADYARAAYPDNAGTPQFFVINAAITWLWGVLFLAIAACRYFNASPWIVTAIVVAGALISIFGPKLAIGFVLKRLAAAQETFRWPAPSFASNAGTDCDVAVIGAGIGGLTAAALLADSGLKVVVFEHHVVAGGYCHTYLRKAHHDNKPVLYRFDAGPHDFSGVWPGGPVASVLERLGVADRLQWQRVNHSFRTDGGGIDVPSDWRDYVRLLGERFPGSASGIAALFDKVHAIFDDMYSTGAARGGIPGMPASVDQLLGFPRLHPHAFEWMKRPFAELVATYVSDPAVGRYLNALSGYLNDGTEQLTCGQMVPIFGYYFKGGYYPLGGSGRFADVMVDAIKARGGEVRLKTSVQRILVEDGRAAGVVLGDGRTVRARAVVSNADIKRTLLELVEPNALPADFRSRLTAAEPANSAFSVHLGVDFVPDIRPATHLHAPMKVGIAMMSKLDPSAAPAGHATLTLISLVPFAEAQNWFPENGGDDWKDWRHSDDYQQRKTEYGDRMIAAVETIIPGLSQHIVYRTDASPVTYARYDWASAGSIYGIAREGRLKGSKSPLRNLVIAGGGNAGAGVEAVLISGANAAEALVPGLLAEKQRPPRVISAAA
;
A
#
# COMPACT_ATOMS: atom_id res chain seq x y z
N MET A 1 32.13 22.65 10.40
CA MET A 1 32.87 23.81 10.96
C MET A 1 32.85 25.05 10.06
N LYS A 2 33.05 24.93 8.73
CA LYS A 2 33.04 26.08 7.79
C LYS A 2 31.74 26.90 7.81
N THR A 3 30.56 26.27 7.76
CA THR A 3 29.26 26.97 7.70
C THR A 3 28.89 27.74 8.97
N PHE A 4 29.34 27.26 10.13
CA PHE A 4 29.11 27.89 11.44
C PHE A 4 29.90 29.20 11.60
N LEU A 5 31.07 29.30 10.98
CA LEU A 5 31.89 30.52 10.98
C LEU A 5 31.29 31.59 10.06
N THR A 6 30.78 31.19 8.90
CA THR A 6 30.22 32.09 7.88
C THR A 6 28.97 32.83 8.37
N VAL A 7 28.06 32.16 9.10
CA VAL A 7 26.85 32.81 9.66
C VAL A 7 27.21 33.81 10.76
N LYS A 8 28.21 33.51 11.60
CA LYS A 8 28.62 34.40 12.70
C LYS A 8 29.31 35.67 12.19
N LEU A 9 30.10 35.57 11.12
CA LEU A 9 30.78 36.73 10.51
C LEU A 9 29.79 37.77 9.95
N VAL A 10 28.61 37.34 9.49
CA VAL A 10 27.58 38.25 8.94
C VAL A 10 26.90 39.10 10.02
N LEU A 11 26.80 38.58 11.24
CA LEU A 11 26.17 39.32 12.33
C LEU A 11 27.14 40.30 13.02
N VAL A 12 28.43 40.25 12.69
CA VAL A 12 29.46 41.13 13.29
C VAL A 12 29.19 42.62 13.09
N PRO A 13 28.81 43.12 11.89
CA PRO A 13 28.48 44.53 11.71
C PRO A 13 27.34 44.98 12.63
N PHE A 14 26.30 44.16 12.77
CA PHE A 14 25.14 44.43 13.63
C PHE A 14 25.47 44.33 15.12
N ALA A 15 26.23 43.30 15.52
CA ALA A 15 26.62 43.11 16.91
C ALA A 15 27.52 44.23 17.41
N LEU A 16 28.52 44.65 16.60
CA LEU A 16 29.39 45.77 16.93
C LEU A 16 28.60 47.08 16.96
N PHE A 17 27.73 47.30 15.99
CA PHE A 17 26.84 48.47 15.95
C PHE A 17 25.98 48.57 17.22
N TRP A 18 25.30 47.50 17.63
CA TRP A 18 24.48 47.51 18.85
C TRP A 18 25.31 47.68 20.12
N ALA A 19 26.50 47.08 20.18
CA ALA A 19 27.41 47.24 21.33
C ALA A 19 27.89 48.69 21.49
N LEU A 20 28.26 49.35 20.39
CA LEU A 20 28.68 50.75 20.39
C LEU A 20 27.52 51.71 20.67
N LEU A 21 26.31 51.42 20.18
CA LEU A 21 25.11 52.16 20.59
C LEU A 21 24.83 52.03 22.09
N ALA A 22 24.98 50.82 22.66
CA ALA A 22 24.81 50.60 24.08
C ALA A 22 25.90 51.29 24.93
N ALA A 23 27.09 51.47 24.37
CA ALA A 23 28.18 52.25 24.97
C ALA A 23 28.08 53.77 24.70
N HIS A 24 26.97 54.26 24.16
CA HIS A 24 26.74 55.67 23.85
C HIS A 24 27.70 56.28 22.81
N HIS A 25 28.15 55.48 21.83
CA HIS A 25 29.00 55.91 20.71
C HIS A 25 28.31 55.72 19.35
N PRO A 26 27.26 56.50 19.01
CA PRO A 26 26.46 56.33 17.80
C PRO A 26 27.26 56.52 16.50
N ASP A 27 28.15 57.50 16.44
CA ASP A 27 28.96 57.79 15.24
C ASP A 27 29.86 56.59 14.91
N TRP A 28 30.59 56.09 15.92
CA TRP A 28 31.44 54.92 15.78
C TRP A 28 30.62 53.67 15.44
N ALA A 29 29.41 53.54 16.00
CA ALA A 29 28.51 52.44 15.67
C ALA A 29 28.18 52.43 14.17
N ILE A 30 27.71 53.56 13.63
CA ILE A 30 27.24 53.67 12.24
C ILE A 30 28.40 53.47 11.27
N TRP A 31 29.52 54.17 11.48
CA TRP A 31 30.67 54.08 10.57
C TRP A 31 31.36 52.72 10.60
N SER A 32 31.50 52.10 11.79
CA SER A 32 32.04 50.74 11.87
C SER A 32 31.10 49.71 11.26
N GLY A 33 29.78 49.83 11.47
CA GLY A 33 28.77 48.99 10.83
C GLY A 33 28.78 49.10 9.30
N LEU A 34 28.91 50.31 8.77
CA LEU A 34 29.06 50.57 7.33
C LEU A 34 30.35 49.98 6.77
N ALA A 35 31.50 50.25 7.42
CA ALA A 35 32.79 49.74 6.99
C ALA A 35 32.84 48.20 6.97
N LEU A 36 32.32 47.55 8.01
CA LEU A 36 32.27 46.09 8.09
C LEU A 36 31.27 45.49 7.11
N SER A 37 30.12 46.13 6.89
CA SER A 37 29.13 45.66 5.90
C SER A 37 29.63 45.82 4.47
N LEU A 38 30.38 46.89 4.18
CA LEU A 38 31.05 47.11 2.90
C LEU A 38 32.13 46.05 2.67
N ALA A 39 33.00 45.83 3.65
CA ALA A 39 34.05 44.81 3.58
C ALA A 39 33.46 43.40 3.41
N GLY A 40 32.42 43.06 4.16
CA GLY A 40 31.72 41.78 4.05
C GLY A 40 31.07 41.59 2.68
N THR A 41 30.39 42.61 2.15
CA THR A 41 29.75 42.56 0.83
C THR A 41 30.79 42.47 -0.29
N ALA A 42 31.88 43.25 -0.22
CA ALA A 42 32.97 43.19 -1.19
C ALA A 42 33.64 41.80 -1.22
N TRP A 43 33.87 41.20 -0.05
CA TRP A 43 34.39 39.84 0.07
C TRP A 43 33.47 38.79 -0.57
N ARG A 44 32.15 38.93 -0.41
CA ARG A 44 31.14 38.06 -1.02
C ARG A 44 31.07 38.22 -2.55
N VAL A 45 31.09 39.46 -3.04
CA VAL A 45 31.14 39.76 -4.48
C VAL A 45 32.40 39.17 -5.12
N ALA A 46 33.55 39.28 -4.46
CA ALA A 46 34.81 38.67 -4.94
C ALA A 46 34.72 37.14 -5.08
N ARG A 47 33.81 36.50 -4.33
CA ARG A 47 33.51 35.06 -4.41
C ARG A 47 32.33 34.71 -5.31
N ARG A 48 31.74 35.70 -5.99
CA ARG A 48 30.51 35.55 -6.80
C ARG A 48 29.31 35.03 -5.99
N GLU A 49 29.27 35.34 -4.70
CA GLU A 49 28.16 35.04 -3.80
C GLU A 49 27.42 36.34 -3.49
N LEU A 50 26.14 36.45 -3.81
CA LEU A 50 25.31 37.61 -3.44
C LEU A 50 24.21 37.15 -2.48
N PHE A 51 24.45 37.36 -1.19
CA PHE A 51 23.54 36.98 -0.13
C PHE A 51 22.69 38.19 0.28
N LEU A 52 21.39 37.96 0.49
CA LEU A 52 20.42 39.05 0.63
C LEU A 52 20.54 39.80 1.96
N LEU A 53 20.98 39.13 3.03
CA LEU A 53 21.15 39.77 4.33
C LEU A 53 22.33 40.77 4.33
N GLU A 54 23.47 40.40 3.74
CA GLU A 54 24.63 41.29 3.61
C GLU A 54 24.34 42.49 2.70
N ALA A 55 23.71 42.26 1.53
CA ALA A 55 23.34 43.34 0.62
C ALA A 55 22.32 44.29 1.25
N GLY A 56 21.29 43.75 1.92
CA GLY A 56 20.33 44.53 2.67
C GLY A 56 20.95 45.28 3.84
N GLY A 57 21.86 44.64 4.57
CA GLY A 57 22.62 45.24 5.67
C GLY A 57 23.47 46.42 5.21
N LEU A 58 24.20 46.27 4.10
CA LEU A 58 24.95 47.37 3.49
C LEU A 58 24.02 48.55 3.14
N ALA A 59 22.88 48.28 2.49
CA ALA A 59 21.91 49.33 2.16
C ALA A 59 21.39 50.04 3.43
N LEU A 60 21.08 49.30 4.49
CA LEU A 60 20.67 49.85 5.77
C LEU A 60 21.74 50.75 6.40
N PHE A 61 23.00 50.31 6.44
CA PHE A 61 24.09 51.12 6.98
C PHE A 61 24.44 52.33 6.11
N VAL A 62 24.27 52.24 4.80
CA VAL A 62 24.38 53.40 3.90
C VAL A 62 23.28 54.43 4.23
N LEU A 63 22.04 53.99 4.43
CA LEU A 63 20.94 54.89 4.83
C LEU A 63 21.20 55.53 6.19
N LEU A 64 21.65 54.76 7.18
CA LEU A 64 22.02 55.29 8.50
C LEU A 64 23.20 56.26 8.43
N GLY A 65 24.23 55.97 7.63
CA GLY A 65 25.37 56.86 7.42
C GLY A 65 24.99 58.19 6.73
N ASN A 66 24.09 58.15 5.75
CA ASN A 66 23.54 59.36 5.14
C ASN A 66 22.71 60.16 6.16
N ALA A 67 21.87 59.49 6.95
CA ALA A 67 21.12 60.14 8.01
C ALA A 67 22.03 60.78 9.06
N GLU A 68 23.16 60.14 9.39
CA GLU A 68 24.17 60.67 10.31
C GLU A 68 24.81 61.95 9.77
N LEU A 69 25.13 62.01 8.47
CA LEU A 69 25.66 63.21 7.83
C LEU A 69 24.66 64.38 7.80
N VAL A 70 23.36 64.10 7.71
CA VAL A 70 22.31 65.13 7.59
C VAL A 70 21.79 65.59 8.95
N SER A 71 21.60 64.66 9.89
CA SER A 71 21.01 64.95 11.20
C SER A 71 21.58 64.05 12.31
N PRO A 72 22.83 64.28 12.77
CA PRO A 72 23.51 63.43 13.76
C PRO A 72 22.68 63.16 15.03
N LYS A 73 22.10 64.24 15.60
CA LYS A 73 21.31 64.15 16.83
C LYS A 73 20.05 63.30 16.66
N SER A 74 19.38 63.41 15.51
CA SER A 74 18.18 62.62 15.21
C SER A 74 18.54 61.17 14.94
N THR A 75 19.62 60.94 14.20
CA THR A 75 20.10 59.60 13.86
C THR A 75 20.56 58.84 15.09
N ALA A 76 21.36 59.47 15.96
CA ALA A 76 21.76 58.90 17.25
C ALA A 76 20.55 58.47 18.11
N ALA A 77 19.48 59.27 18.15
CA ALA A 77 18.27 58.97 18.91
C ALA A 77 17.45 57.80 18.32
N ASN A 78 17.54 57.56 17.02
CA ASN A 78 16.66 56.62 16.30
C ASN A 78 17.37 55.37 15.76
N ALA A 79 18.70 55.36 15.70
CA ALA A 79 19.52 54.33 15.06
C ALA A 79 19.19 52.91 15.56
N LEU A 80 18.91 52.75 16.85
CA LEU A 80 18.64 51.44 17.45
C LEU A 80 17.36 50.80 16.88
N TRP A 81 16.21 51.47 16.98
CA TRP A 81 14.94 50.92 16.50
C TRP A 81 14.85 50.89 14.97
N LEU A 82 15.50 51.85 14.28
CA LEU A 82 15.62 51.86 12.82
C LEU A 82 16.41 50.65 12.30
N SER A 83 17.45 50.22 13.02
CA SER A 83 18.23 49.05 12.61
C SER A 83 17.40 47.76 12.62
N PHE A 84 16.55 47.58 13.64
CA PHE A 84 15.64 46.45 13.71
C PHE A 84 14.51 46.55 12.68
N THR A 85 14.01 47.76 12.41
CA THR A 85 13.03 47.98 11.33
C THR A 85 13.62 47.60 9.97
N GLY A 86 14.86 48.00 9.71
CA GLY A 86 15.60 47.63 8.51
C GLY A 86 15.79 46.12 8.37
N LEU A 87 16.23 45.43 9.43
CA LEU A 87 16.36 43.96 9.43
C LEU A 87 15.01 43.25 9.22
N GLY A 88 13.93 43.80 9.78
CA GLY A 88 12.56 43.35 9.53
C GLY A 88 12.17 43.47 8.07
N ALA A 89 12.38 44.65 7.47
CA ALA A 89 12.10 44.91 6.06
C ALA A 89 12.92 44.02 5.13
N ILE A 90 14.23 43.88 5.36
CA ILE A 90 15.11 42.97 4.59
C ILE A 90 14.58 41.54 4.64
N SER A 91 14.17 41.08 5.83
CA SER A 91 13.64 39.73 6.01
C SER A 91 12.36 39.51 5.22
N LEU A 92 11.37 40.40 5.36
CA LEU A 92 10.09 40.26 4.66
C LEU A 92 10.23 40.42 3.14
N LEU A 93 11.03 41.40 2.67
CA LEU A 93 11.31 41.58 1.25
C LEU A 93 11.99 40.37 0.63
N SER A 94 12.93 39.73 1.34
CA SER A 94 13.61 38.52 0.84
C SER A 94 12.62 37.36 0.61
N VAL A 95 11.58 37.23 1.44
CA VAL A 95 10.51 36.24 1.23
C VAL A 95 9.64 36.63 0.02
N LEU A 96 9.28 37.91 -0.09
CA LEU A 96 8.42 38.41 -1.18
C LEU A 96 9.05 38.22 -2.57
N ILE A 97 10.37 38.36 -2.69
CA ILE A 97 11.09 38.11 -3.95
C ILE A 97 11.38 36.62 -4.20
N GLY A 98 10.83 35.71 -3.38
CA GLY A 98 11.02 34.27 -3.53
C GLY A 98 12.43 33.77 -3.21
N ARG A 99 13.21 34.53 -2.42
CA ARG A 99 14.57 34.16 -2.01
C ARG A 99 14.78 34.48 -0.52
N PRO A 100 14.21 33.69 0.42
CA PRO A 100 14.38 33.96 1.84
C PRO A 100 15.86 33.95 2.21
N TRP A 101 16.35 35.00 2.88
CA TRP A 101 17.79 35.15 3.12
C TRP A 101 18.41 33.99 3.92
N THR A 102 17.62 33.28 4.73
CA THR A 102 18.09 32.11 5.48
C THR A 102 18.48 30.95 4.56
N ALA A 103 17.87 30.84 3.37
CA ALA A 103 18.17 29.81 2.39
C ALA A 103 19.59 29.91 1.83
N ASP A 104 20.14 31.13 1.70
CA ASP A 104 21.50 31.33 1.21
C ASP A 104 22.54 30.66 2.12
N TYR A 105 22.28 30.65 3.44
CA TYR A 105 23.13 29.99 4.44
C TYR A 105 22.80 28.51 4.60
N ALA A 106 21.51 28.15 4.62
CA ALA A 106 21.09 26.77 4.75
C ALA A 106 21.57 25.90 3.59
N ARG A 107 21.69 26.47 2.38
CA ARG A 107 22.18 25.78 1.17
C ARG A 107 23.63 25.29 1.34
N ALA A 108 24.44 26.01 2.09
CA ALA A 108 25.82 25.61 2.40
C ALA A 108 25.91 24.52 3.49
N ALA A 109 24.85 24.32 4.29
CA ALA A 109 24.78 23.27 5.30
C ALA A 109 24.06 22.01 4.80
N TYR A 110 23.11 22.16 3.87
CA TYR A 110 22.25 21.10 3.36
C TYR A 110 22.16 21.16 1.81
N PRO A 111 23.27 20.92 1.09
CA PRO A 111 23.31 21.07 -0.37
C PRO A 111 22.33 20.13 -1.07
N ASP A 112 22.21 18.89 -0.60
CA ASP A 112 21.36 17.86 -1.22
C ASP A 112 19.86 18.19 -1.16
N ASN A 113 19.45 19.02 -0.20
CA ASN A 113 18.04 19.37 0.02
C ASN A 113 17.67 20.74 -0.58
N ALA A 114 18.66 21.51 -1.06
CA ALA A 114 18.49 22.92 -1.41
C ALA A 114 17.51 23.18 -2.57
N GLY A 115 17.23 22.17 -3.40
CA GLY A 115 16.28 22.23 -4.52
C GLY A 115 14.85 21.79 -4.17
N THR A 116 14.59 21.35 -2.93
CA THR A 116 13.28 20.80 -2.57
C THR A 116 12.27 21.90 -2.20
N PRO A 117 10.97 21.74 -2.52
CA PRO A 117 9.93 22.68 -2.06
C PRO A 117 9.91 22.86 -0.53
N GLN A 118 10.20 21.78 0.21
CA GLN A 118 10.25 21.78 1.67
C GLN A 118 11.39 22.66 2.19
N PHE A 119 12.56 22.63 1.55
CA PHE A 119 13.67 23.50 1.91
C PHE A 119 13.30 24.97 1.74
N PHE A 120 12.60 25.33 0.66
CA PHE A 120 12.11 26.69 0.48
C PHE A 120 11.12 27.09 1.57
N VAL A 121 10.09 26.25 1.83
CA VAL A 121 9.05 26.54 2.82
C VAL A 121 9.63 26.75 4.22
N ILE A 122 10.59 25.90 4.64
CA ILE A 122 11.22 26.02 5.95
C ILE A 122 12.00 27.33 6.07
N ASN A 123 12.83 27.67 5.07
CA ASN A 123 13.61 28.90 5.09
C ASN A 123 12.72 30.15 4.98
N ALA A 124 11.67 30.11 4.16
CA ALA A 124 10.67 31.18 4.10
C ALA A 124 9.99 31.41 5.45
N ALA A 125 9.60 30.33 6.15
CA ALA A 125 8.99 30.43 7.48
C ALA A 125 9.95 31.00 8.53
N ILE A 126 11.21 30.55 8.56
CA ILE A 126 12.23 31.07 9.49
C ILE A 126 12.54 32.54 9.20
N THR A 127 12.74 32.90 7.93
CA THR A 127 12.97 34.29 7.53
C THR A 127 11.79 35.18 7.87
N TRP A 128 10.55 34.73 7.63
CA TRP A 128 9.34 35.47 7.97
C TRP A 128 9.21 35.67 9.48
N LEU A 129 9.46 34.62 10.28
CA LEU A 129 9.51 34.68 11.74
C LEU A 129 10.48 35.78 12.21
N TRP A 130 11.71 35.76 11.72
CA TRP A 130 12.69 36.79 12.09
C TRP A 130 12.29 38.19 11.63
N GLY A 131 11.66 38.32 10.45
CA GLY A 131 11.10 39.59 9.99
C GLY A 131 10.09 40.18 10.98
N VAL A 132 9.14 39.37 11.44
CA VAL A 132 8.14 39.77 12.44
C VAL A 132 8.79 40.08 13.79
N LEU A 133 9.73 39.24 14.26
CA LEU A 133 10.41 39.45 15.54
C LEU A 133 11.25 40.72 15.51
N PHE A 134 11.95 41.02 14.42
CA PHE A 134 12.71 42.27 14.28
C PHE A 134 11.79 43.50 14.31
N LEU A 135 10.64 43.46 13.64
CA LEU A 135 9.66 44.55 13.72
C LEU A 135 9.07 44.69 15.13
N ALA A 136 8.82 43.57 15.83
CA ALA A 136 8.37 43.60 17.22
C ALA A 136 9.44 44.19 18.16
N ILE A 137 10.71 43.84 17.95
CA ILE A 137 11.84 44.43 18.69
C ILE A 137 11.95 45.92 18.37
N ALA A 138 11.80 46.33 17.11
CA ALA A 138 11.81 47.73 16.72
C ALA A 138 10.71 48.52 17.45
N ALA A 139 9.48 48.00 17.48
CA ALA A 139 8.38 48.61 18.22
C ALA A 139 8.68 48.68 19.72
N CYS A 140 9.19 47.60 20.33
CA CYS A 140 9.60 47.59 21.73
C CYS A 140 10.66 48.67 22.02
N ARG A 141 11.65 48.85 21.14
CA ARG A 141 12.68 49.87 21.30
C ARG A 141 12.14 51.28 21.08
N TYR A 142 11.24 51.47 20.12
CA TYR A 142 10.59 52.76 19.87
C TYR A 142 9.75 53.23 21.06
N PHE A 143 8.99 52.31 21.69
CA PHE A 143 8.19 52.59 22.89
C PHE A 143 8.97 52.45 24.20
N ASN A 144 10.30 52.32 24.15
CA ASN A 144 11.19 52.21 25.31
C ASN A 144 10.80 51.08 26.30
N ALA A 145 10.35 49.95 25.77
CA ALA A 145 10.02 48.76 26.54
C ALA A 145 11.26 48.17 27.25
N SER A 146 11.02 47.42 28.33
CA SER A 146 12.07 46.81 29.15
C SER A 146 13.05 45.97 28.30
N PRO A 147 14.38 46.11 28.50
CA PRO A 147 15.38 45.29 27.81
C PRO A 147 15.15 43.79 27.95
N TRP A 148 14.55 43.33 29.06
CA TRP A 148 14.20 41.93 29.27
C TRP A 148 13.19 41.40 28.25
N ILE A 149 12.24 42.23 27.80
CA ILE A 149 11.25 41.84 26.78
C ILE A 149 11.97 41.59 25.44
N VAL A 150 12.90 42.46 25.07
CA VAL A 150 13.69 42.30 23.84
C VAL A 150 14.55 41.04 23.91
N THR A 151 15.23 40.80 25.03
CA THR A 151 16.01 39.58 25.24
C THR A 151 15.12 38.33 25.15
N ALA A 152 13.93 38.36 25.76
CA ALA A 152 12.98 37.25 25.70
C ALA A 152 12.52 36.95 24.26
N ILE A 153 12.23 38.00 23.47
CA ILE A 153 11.83 37.86 22.06
C ILE A 153 12.97 37.21 21.23
N VAL A 154 14.22 37.67 21.42
CA VAL A 154 15.38 37.12 20.71
C VAL A 154 15.65 35.67 21.11
N VAL A 155 15.62 35.36 22.41
CA VAL A 155 15.82 33.99 22.91
C VAL A 155 14.72 33.06 22.41
N ALA A 156 13.45 33.50 22.44
CA ALA A 156 12.34 32.74 21.90
C ALA A 156 12.50 32.50 20.39
N GLY A 157 12.86 33.52 19.61
CA GLY A 157 13.13 33.40 18.19
C GLY A 157 14.27 32.43 17.87
N ALA A 158 15.35 32.47 18.65
CA ALA A 158 16.47 31.56 18.52
C ALA A 158 16.07 30.10 18.84
N LEU A 159 15.36 29.88 19.94
CA LEU A 159 14.86 28.56 20.33
C LEU A 159 13.89 27.99 19.28
N ILE A 160 12.95 28.79 18.78
CA ILE A 160 12.04 28.39 17.70
C ILE A 160 12.80 28.07 16.42
N SER A 161 13.85 28.82 16.08
CA SER A 161 14.66 28.55 14.88
C SER A 161 15.49 27.26 15.00
N ILE A 162 15.99 26.94 16.20
CA ILE A 162 16.81 25.75 16.48
C ILE A 162 15.94 24.49 16.56
N PHE A 163 14.85 24.54 17.32
CA PHE A 163 14.04 23.36 17.64
C PHE A 163 12.76 23.26 16.80
N GLY A 164 12.21 24.38 16.34
CA GLY A 164 10.94 24.45 15.61
C GLY A 164 10.89 23.56 14.37
N PRO A 165 11.89 23.57 13.45
CA PRO A 165 11.88 22.70 12.29
C PRO A 165 11.81 21.21 12.64
N LYS A 166 12.59 20.76 13.63
CA LYS A 166 12.59 19.36 14.09
C LYS A 166 11.24 18.97 14.71
N LEU A 167 10.68 19.85 15.55
CA LEU A 167 9.38 19.62 16.17
C LEU A 167 8.25 19.60 15.13
N ALA A 168 8.27 20.52 14.16
CA ALA A 168 7.29 20.59 13.08
C ALA A 168 7.35 19.33 12.20
N ILE A 169 8.53 18.88 11.80
CA ILE A 169 8.71 17.63 11.03
C ILE A 169 8.19 16.44 11.85
N GLY A 170 8.59 16.32 13.12
CA GLY A 170 8.11 15.26 14.00
C GLY A 170 6.58 15.26 14.15
N PHE A 171 5.96 16.43 14.25
CA PHE A 171 4.50 16.58 14.30
C PHE A 171 3.82 16.16 12.99
N VAL A 172 4.35 16.61 11.84
CA VAL A 172 3.83 16.23 10.52
C VAL A 172 3.95 14.72 10.31
N LEU A 173 5.08 14.12 10.65
CA LEU A 173 5.30 12.68 10.54
C LEU A 173 4.41 11.88 11.49
N LYS A 174 4.18 12.36 12.72
CA LYS A 174 3.16 11.77 13.61
C LYS A 174 1.78 11.81 12.96
N ARG A 175 1.39 12.92 12.31
CA ARG A 175 0.12 13.01 11.57
C ARG A 175 0.07 12.10 10.35
N LEU A 176 1.19 11.92 9.64
CA LEU A 176 1.27 11.01 8.49
C LEU A 176 1.20 9.54 8.91
N ALA A 177 1.93 9.14 9.96
CA ALA A 177 1.82 7.81 10.57
C ALA A 177 0.36 7.53 10.99
N ALA A 178 -0.23 8.49 11.69
CA ALA A 178 -1.63 8.50 12.06
C ALA A 178 -2.56 8.31 10.84
N ALA A 179 -2.33 8.99 9.72
CA ALA A 179 -3.18 8.93 8.53
C ALA A 179 -3.12 7.59 7.76
N GLN A 180 -2.26 6.65 8.16
CA GLN A 180 -2.18 5.30 7.57
C GLN A 180 -3.32 4.37 8.02
N GLU A 181 -3.97 4.63 9.16
CA GLU A 181 -5.16 3.90 9.62
C GLU A 181 -6.41 4.78 9.55
N THR A 182 -7.51 4.27 9.00
CA THR A 182 -8.81 4.96 8.98
C THR A 182 -9.39 5.07 10.40
N PHE A 183 -9.34 3.98 11.17
CA PHE A 183 -9.92 3.90 12.51
C PHE A 183 -8.86 3.56 13.54
N ARG A 184 -8.96 4.17 14.72
CA ARG A 184 -8.00 3.96 15.81
C ARG A 184 -8.70 3.65 17.11
N TRP A 185 -8.33 2.52 17.65
CA TRP A 185 -8.65 2.10 19.00
C TRP A 185 -7.48 1.27 19.54
N PRO A 186 -7.28 1.24 20.87
CA PRO A 186 -6.20 0.47 21.49
C PRO A 186 -6.43 -1.03 21.29
N ALA A 187 -5.35 -1.78 21.12
CA ALA A 187 -5.40 -3.24 21.00
C ALA A 187 -6.10 -3.86 22.23
N PRO A 188 -6.90 -4.93 22.03
CA PRO A 188 -7.54 -5.63 23.13
C PRO A 188 -6.51 -6.30 24.05
N SER A 189 -6.83 -6.38 25.34
CA SER A 189 -6.06 -7.19 26.29
C SER A 189 -6.53 -8.64 26.27
N PHE A 190 -5.60 -9.57 26.10
CA PHE A 190 -5.83 -11.02 26.11
C PHE A 190 -5.39 -11.70 27.42
N ALA A 191 -5.14 -10.93 28.49
CA ALA A 191 -4.56 -11.45 29.74
C ALA A 191 -5.53 -12.23 30.66
N SER A 192 -6.82 -12.32 30.34
CA SER A 192 -7.84 -12.99 31.18
C SER A 192 -8.77 -13.87 30.33
N ASN A 193 -9.23 -15.00 30.86
CA ASN A 193 -10.14 -15.92 30.14
C ASN A 193 -11.57 -15.94 30.72
N ALA A 194 -11.88 -15.09 31.71
CA ALA A 194 -13.17 -15.11 32.37
C ALA A 194 -14.29 -14.67 31.41
N GLY A 195 -15.19 -15.60 31.06
CA GLY A 195 -16.43 -15.32 30.31
C GLY A 195 -16.30 -15.29 28.77
N THR A 196 -15.19 -15.76 28.19
CA THR A 196 -15.00 -15.87 26.73
C THR A 196 -14.70 -17.30 26.31
N ASP A 197 -15.32 -17.77 25.22
CA ASP A 197 -15.11 -19.11 24.68
C ASP A 197 -13.79 -19.22 23.91
N CYS A 198 -13.36 -18.13 23.27
CA CYS A 198 -12.06 -17.98 22.62
C CYS A 198 -11.53 -16.55 22.76
N ASP A 199 -10.24 -16.36 22.47
CA ASP A 199 -9.65 -15.03 22.44
C ASP A 199 -10.10 -14.29 21.18
N VAL A 200 -10.04 -14.97 20.04
CA VAL A 200 -10.38 -14.41 18.72
C VAL A 200 -11.29 -15.36 17.95
N ALA A 201 -12.43 -14.83 17.50
CA ALA A 201 -13.29 -15.48 16.52
C ALA A 201 -12.93 -14.98 15.12
N VAL A 202 -12.76 -15.88 14.16
CA VAL A 202 -12.44 -15.55 12.76
C VAL A 202 -13.62 -15.97 11.88
N ILE A 203 -14.14 -15.03 11.10
CA ILE A 203 -15.26 -15.26 10.17
C ILE A 203 -14.67 -15.51 8.78
N GLY A 204 -14.85 -16.72 8.26
CA GLY A 204 -14.37 -17.17 6.95
C GLY A 204 -12.96 -17.78 6.99
N ALA A 205 -12.81 -18.94 6.36
CA ALA A 205 -11.56 -19.69 6.22
C ALA A 205 -10.91 -19.47 4.84
N GLY A 206 -11.06 -18.27 4.26
CA GLY A 206 -10.21 -17.84 3.15
C GLY A 206 -8.78 -17.55 3.60
N ILE A 207 -7.85 -17.38 2.66
CA ILE A 207 -6.41 -17.26 2.98
C ILE A 207 -6.09 -16.12 3.97
N GLY A 208 -6.79 -14.99 3.91
CA GLY A 208 -6.58 -13.89 4.85
C GLY A 208 -7.00 -14.27 6.28
N GLY A 209 -8.14 -14.92 6.42
CA GLY A 209 -8.66 -15.43 7.69
C GLY A 209 -7.78 -16.53 8.26
N LEU A 210 -7.35 -17.49 7.42
CA LEU A 210 -6.42 -18.55 7.81
C LEU A 210 -5.05 -18.00 8.22
N THR A 211 -4.54 -16.99 7.52
CA THR A 211 -3.26 -16.34 7.89
C THR A 211 -3.40 -15.63 9.24
N ALA A 212 -4.44 -14.82 9.42
CA ALA A 212 -4.67 -14.14 10.69
C ALA A 212 -4.82 -15.15 11.84
N ALA A 213 -5.61 -16.20 11.64
CA ALA A 213 -5.82 -17.25 12.62
C ALA A 213 -4.52 -17.99 12.99
N ALA A 214 -3.71 -18.35 11.99
CA ALA A 214 -2.46 -19.06 12.20
C ALA A 214 -1.46 -18.22 13.00
N LEU A 215 -1.30 -16.94 12.66
CA LEU A 215 -0.38 -16.03 13.36
C LEU A 215 -0.85 -15.68 14.78
N LEU A 216 -2.17 -15.54 14.99
CA LEU A 216 -2.74 -15.31 16.32
C LEU A 216 -2.64 -16.58 17.19
N ALA A 217 -2.85 -17.76 16.63
CA ALA A 217 -2.62 -19.02 17.35
C ALA A 217 -1.12 -19.22 17.67
N ASP A 218 -0.24 -18.83 16.76
CA ASP A 218 1.23 -18.85 16.94
C ASP A 218 1.70 -17.96 18.10
N SER A 219 0.98 -16.87 18.38
CA SER A 219 1.25 -16.00 19.54
C SER A 219 0.72 -16.56 20.86
N GLY A 220 -0.01 -17.69 20.82
CA GLY A 220 -0.54 -18.42 21.97
C GLY A 220 -2.01 -18.15 22.28
N LEU A 221 -2.71 -17.40 21.45
CA LEU A 221 -4.14 -17.10 21.62
C LEU A 221 -5.02 -18.30 21.21
N LYS A 222 -6.15 -18.48 21.91
CA LYS A 222 -7.18 -19.45 21.54
C LYS A 222 -8.02 -18.88 20.40
N VAL A 223 -7.84 -19.40 19.19
CA VAL A 223 -8.51 -18.92 17.97
C VAL A 223 -9.50 -19.95 17.45
N VAL A 224 -10.69 -19.52 17.04
CA VAL A 224 -11.69 -20.37 16.37
C VAL A 224 -12.11 -19.73 15.06
N VAL A 225 -11.93 -20.46 13.95
CA VAL A 225 -12.34 -20.07 12.60
C VAL A 225 -13.68 -20.72 12.27
N PHE A 226 -14.63 -19.92 11.78
CA PHE A 226 -15.95 -20.35 11.36
C PHE A 226 -16.09 -20.20 9.83
N GLU A 227 -16.29 -21.32 9.15
CA GLU A 227 -16.44 -21.38 7.69
C GLU A 227 -17.82 -21.90 7.35
N HIS A 228 -18.57 -21.13 6.55
CA HIS A 228 -19.91 -21.50 6.11
C HIS A 228 -19.90 -22.67 5.12
N HIS A 229 -18.84 -22.82 4.33
CA HIS A 229 -18.71 -23.87 3.33
C HIS A 229 -18.23 -25.20 3.95
N VAL A 230 -18.21 -26.25 3.12
CA VAL A 230 -17.83 -27.62 3.50
C VAL A 230 -16.33 -27.85 3.38
N VAL A 231 -15.58 -26.87 2.86
CA VAL A 231 -14.13 -26.86 2.67
C VAL A 231 -13.58 -25.49 3.06
N ALA A 232 -12.32 -25.46 3.51
CA ALA A 232 -11.60 -24.21 3.75
C ALA A 232 -10.92 -23.72 2.46
N GLY A 233 -10.49 -22.46 2.45
CA GLY A 233 -9.69 -21.86 1.38
C GLY A 233 -10.35 -20.66 0.68
N GLY A 234 -11.68 -20.50 0.77
CA GLY A 234 -12.42 -19.55 -0.07
C GLY A 234 -12.12 -19.86 -1.55
N TYR A 235 -11.78 -18.85 -2.36
CA TYR A 235 -11.29 -19.08 -3.73
C TYR A 235 -10.10 -20.06 -3.85
N CYS A 236 -9.31 -20.27 -2.78
CA CYS A 236 -8.13 -21.15 -2.76
C CYS A 236 -8.47 -22.59 -2.32
N HIS A 237 -9.61 -23.13 -2.76
CA HIS A 237 -9.99 -24.53 -2.52
C HIS A 237 -9.95 -25.36 -3.81
N THR A 238 -9.85 -26.68 -3.67
CA THR A 238 -9.96 -27.64 -4.77
C THR A 238 -11.26 -28.44 -4.67
N TYR A 239 -11.75 -28.91 -5.81
CA TYR A 239 -12.89 -29.82 -5.85
C TYR A 239 -12.68 -30.93 -6.89
N LEU A 240 -13.22 -32.11 -6.58
CA LEU A 240 -13.14 -33.27 -7.45
C LEU A 240 -14.42 -33.43 -8.28
N ARG A 241 -14.26 -33.89 -9.53
CA ARG A 241 -15.38 -34.16 -10.44
C ARG A 241 -15.19 -35.50 -11.13
N LYS A 242 -16.18 -36.38 -10.94
CA LYS A 242 -16.27 -37.65 -11.64
C LYS A 242 -17.01 -37.43 -12.95
N ALA A 243 -16.46 -37.94 -14.04
CA ALA A 243 -17.07 -37.99 -15.37
C ALA A 243 -16.89 -39.39 -15.96
N HIS A 244 -17.35 -39.59 -17.20
CA HIS A 244 -17.14 -40.85 -17.93
C HIS A 244 -16.49 -40.55 -19.28
N HIS A 245 -15.49 -41.36 -19.62
CA HIS A 245 -14.84 -41.35 -20.93
C HIS A 245 -14.59 -42.80 -21.34
N ASP A 246 -14.93 -43.17 -22.57
CA ASP A 246 -14.88 -44.56 -23.07
C ASP A 246 -15.52 -45.59 -22.13
N ASN A 247 -16.71 -45.27 -21.61
CA ASN A 247 -17.46 -46.07 -20.63
C ASN A 247 -16.71 -46.36 -19.32
N LYS A 248 -15.62 -45.64 -19.03
CA LYS A 248 -14.87 -45.74 -17.77
C LYS A 248 -15.04 -44.47 -16.93
N PRO A 249 -15.17 -44.61 -15.61
CA PRO A 249 -15.18 -43.45 -14.73
C PRO A 249 -13.80 -42.79 -14.74
N VAL A 250 -13.77 -41.48 -14.94
CA VAL A 250 -12.59 -40.63 -14.83
C VAL A 250 -12.78 -39.58 -13.74
N LEU A 251 -11.69 -39.15 -13.12
CA LEU A 251 -11.70 -38.18 -12.02
C LEU A 251 -10.79 -37.00 -12.35
N TYR A 252 -11.36 -35.80 -12.29
CA TYR A 252 -10.64 -34.54 -12.46
C TYR A 252 -10.60 -33.77 -11.14
N ARG A 253 -9.49 -33.09 -10.86
CA ARG A 253 -9.35 -32.13 -9.76
C ARG A 253 -9.22 -30.73 -10.34
N PHE A 254 -10.12 -29.84 -9.92
CA PHE A 254 -10.10 -28.43 -10.30
C PHE A 254 -9.77 -27.54 -9.11
N ASP A 255 -9.10 -26.43 -9.39
CA ASP A 255 -8.95 -25.30 -8.47
C ASP A 255 -10.12 -24.33 -8.68
N ALA A 256 -10.64 -23.79 -7.57
CA ALA A 256 -11.76 -22.85 -7.63
C ALA A 256 -11.33 -21.45 -8.14
N GLY A 257 -10.08 -21.04 -7.90
CA GLY A 257 -9.62 -19.68 -8.18
C GLY A 257 -8.14 -19.55 -8.55
N PRO A 258 -7.22 -19.48 -7.57
CA PRO A 258 -5.83 -19.13 -7.84
C PRO A 258 -5.06 -20.31 -8.43
N HIS A 259 -4.40 -20.06 -9.55
CA HIS A 259 -3.53 -21.02 -10.23
C HIS A 259 -2.06 -20.58 -10.24
N ASP A 260 -1.79 -19.39 -9.70
CA ASP A 260 -0.47 -18.78 -9.71
C ASP A 260 -0.23 -17.98 -8.42
N PHE A 261 0.85 -18.29 -7.71
CA PHE A 261 1.17 -17.76 -6.39
C PHE A 261 2.49 -17.01 -6.44
N SER A 262 2.43 -15.70 -6.15
CA SER A 262 3.59 -14.88 -5.82
C SER A 262 3.91 -14.99 -4.31
N GLY A 263 5.02 -14.39 -3.89
CA GLY A 263 5.47 -14.34 -2.50
C GLY A 263 6.19 -15.59 -1.99
N VAL A 264 6.45 -16.58 -2.86
CA VAL A 264 7.02 -17.90 -2.50
C VAL A 264 8.57 -17.91 -2.50
N TRP A 265 9.21 -16.83 -2.94
CA TRP A 265 10.68 -16.71 -2.92
C TRP A 265 11.21 -16.55 -1.48
N PRO A 266 12.51 -16.84 -1.22
CA PRO A 266 13.12 -16.64 0.10
C PRO A 266 12.95 -15.20 0.61
N GLY A 267 12.36 -15.03 1.80
CA GLY A 267 12.02 -13.73 2.38
C GLY A 267 10.77 -13.06 1.79
N GLY A 268 10.08 -13.70 0.86
CA GLY A 268 8.78 -13.28 0.35
C GLY A 268 7.65 -13.51 1.38
N PRO A 269 6.49 -12.84 1.24
CA PRO A 269 5.43 -12.89 2.24
C PRO A 269 4.86 -14.29 2.50
N VAL A 270 4.61 -15.07 1.44
CA VAL A 270 4.05 -16.43 1.56
C VAL A 270 5.09 -17.37 2.17
N ALA A 271 6.32 -17.35 1.66
CA ALA A 271 7.41 -18.17 2.18
C ALA A 271 7.66 -17.89 3.67
N SER A 272 7.76 -16.61 4.05
CA SER A 272 8.08 -16.21 5.42
C SER A 272 6.98 -16.61 6.42
N VAL A 273 5.70 -16.55 6.03
CA VAL A 273 4.60 -17.04 6.87
C VAL A 273 4.67 -18.56 7.03
N LEU A 274 4.89 -19.31 5.94
CA LEU A 274 5.01 -20.77 6.02
C LEU A 274 6.23 -21.22 6.85
N GLU A 275 7.35 -20.53 6.71
CA GLU A 275 8.58 -20.76 7.48
C GLU A 275 8.36 -20.48 8.96
N ARG A 276 7.77 -19.33 9.30
CA ARG A 276 7.37 -18.99 10.68
C ARG A 276 6.44 -20.05 11.25
N LEU A 277 5.50 -20.54 10.44
CA LEU A 277 4.57 -21.56 10.87
C LEU A 277 5.19 -22.97 10.92
N GLY A 278 6.42 -23.16 10.44
CA GLY A 278 7.11 -24.46 10.42
C GLY A 278 6.46 -25.47 9.50
N VAL A 279 5.85 -25.01 8.39
CA VAL A 279 5.09 -25.85 7.45
C VAL A 279 5.50 -25.66 5.99
N ALA A 280 6.60 -24.93 5.73
CA ALA A 280 7.08 -24.66 4.38
C ALA A 280 7.45 -25.93 3.60
N ASP A 281 7.98 -26.94 4.28
CA ASP A 281 8.36 -28.25 3.72
C ASP A 281 7.15 -29.13 3.33
N ARG A 282 5.94 -28.77 3.78
CA ARG A 282 4.70 -29.50 3.47
C ARG A 282 4.11 -29.17 2.11
N LEU A 283 4.69 -28.19 1.41
CA LEU A 283 4.28 -27.72 0.09
C LEU A 283 5.44 -27.87 -0.90
N GLN A 284 5.14 -28.45 -2.05
CA GLN A 284 6.07 -28.51 -3.18
C GLN A 284 5.55 -27.57 -4.26
N TRP A 285 6.42 -26.68 -4.73
CA TRP A 285 6.06 -25.62 -5.66
C TRP A 285 6.61 -25.92 -7.05
N GLN A 286 5.77 -25.74 -8.07
CA GLN A 286 6.15 -25.78 -9.48
C GLN A 286 6.03 -24.40 -10.08
N ARG A 287 7.03 -23.98 -10.85
CA ARG A 287 7.02 -22.65 -11.47
C ARG A 287 5.99 -22.58 -12.61
N VAL A 288 5.18 -21.53 -12.60
CA VAL A 288 4.17 -21.27 -13.62
C VAL A 288 4.80 -20.43 -14.74
N ASN A 289 4.92 -21.03 -15.92
CA ASN A 289 5.37 -20.33 -17.13
C ASN A 289 4.18 -19.72 -17.87
N HIS A 290 4.40 -18.52 -18.41
CA HIS A 290 3.35 -17.69 -18.98
C HIS A 290 3.48 -17.58 -20.51
N SER A 291 2.34 -17.42 -21.20
CA SER A 291 2.28 -17.09 -22.61
C SER A 291 1.19 -16.05 -22.87
N PHE A 292 1.46 -15.10 -23.77
CA PHE A 292 0.50 -14.10 -24.22
C PHE A 292 0.19 -14.33 -25.70
N ARG A 293 -1.09 -14.46 -26.06
CA ARG A 293 -1.58 -14.70 -27.42
C ARG A 293 -2.46 -13.51 -27.83
N THR A 294 -2.02 -12.79 -28.87
CA THR A 294 -2.66 -11.57 -29.36
C THR A 294 -2.82 -11.63 -30.88
N ASP A 295 -3.61 -10.71 -31.46
CA ASP A 295 -3.71 -10.55 -32.92
C ASP A 295 -2.35 -10.25 -33.58
N GLY A 296 -1.44 -9.61 -32.84
CA GLY A 296 -0.06 -9.33 -33.28
C GLY A 296 0.91 -10.49 -33.08
N GLY A 297 0.42 -11.70 -32.85
CA GLY A 297 1.20 -12.90 -32.58
C GLY A 297 1.34 -13.24 -31.10
N GLY A 298 2.05 -14.33 -30.82
CA GLY A 298 2.31 -14.83 -29.46
C GLY A 298 3.66 -14.40 -28.89
N ILE A 299 3.76 -14.38 -27.56
CA ILE A 299 5.01 -14.31 -26.81
C ILE A 299 4.94 -15.34 -25.67
N ASP A 300 5.92 -16.24 -25.62
CA ASP A 300 6.18 -17.02 -24.42
C ASP A 300 7.10 -16.22 -23.52
N VAL A 301 6.71 -16.03 -22.26
CA VAL A 301 7.46 -15.25 -21.29
C VAL A 301 8.62 -16.10 -20.77
N PRO A 302 9.89 -15.68 -20.96
CA PRO A 302 11.03 -16.36 -20.37
C PRO A 302 10.98 -16.37 -18.84
N SER A 303 11.63 -17.38 -18.25
CA SER A 303 11.72 -17.50 -16.80
C SER A 303 12.63 -16.44 -16.15
N ASP A 304 13.65 -15.92 -16.85
CA ASP A 304 14.38 -14.75 -16.39
C ASP A 304 13.74 -13.48 -16.99
N TRP A 305 13.39 -12.52 -16.14
CA TRP A 305 12.81 -11.26 -16.61
C TRP A 305 13.78 -10.47 -17.50
N ARG A 306 15.10 -10.64 -17.35
CA ARG A 306 16.08 -10.02 -18.24
C ARG A 306 16.02 -10.59 -19.64
N ASP A 307 15.74 -11.88 -19.76
CA ASP A 307 15.51 -12.52 -21.05
C ASP A 307 14.19 -12.02 -21.66
N TYR A 308 13.17 -11.79 -20.85
CA TYR A 308 11.93 -11.16 -21.30
C TYR A 308 12.16 -9.74 -21.83
N VAL A 309 12.99 -8.94 -21.13
CA VAL A 309 13.40 -7.60 -21.58
C VAL A 309 14.16 -7.66 -22.91
N ARG A 310 15.09 -8.61 -23.08
CA ARG A 310 15.79 -8.81 -24.36
C ARG A 310 14.83 -9.18 -25.48
N LEU A 311 13.91 -10.12 -25.23
CA LEU A 311 12.89 -10.54 -26.19
C LEU A 311 12.00 -9.36 -26.62
N LEU A 312 11.57 -8.52 -25.67
CA LEU A 312 10.81 -7.31 -25.98
C LEU A 312 11.65 -6.28 -26.74
N GLY A 313 12.93 -6.12 -26.41
CA GLY A 313 13.86 -5.24 -27.12
C GLY A 313 14.10 -5.67 -28.57
N GLU A 314 14.21 -6.97 -28.83
CA GLU A 314 14.31 -7.55 -30.17
C GLU A 314 13.02 -7.33 -30.98
N ARG A 315 11.85 -7.45 -30.34
CA ARG A 315 10.55 -7.18 -30.97
C ARG A 315 10.30 -5.69 -31.22
N PHE A 316 10.85 -4.81 -30.37
CA PHE A 316 10.69 -3.35 -30.45
C PHE A 316 12.05 -2.63 -30.45
N PRO A 317 12.87 -2.74 -31.52
CA PRO A 317 14.24 -2.20 -31.53
C PRO A 317 14.33 -0.70 -31.22
N GLY A 318 13.36 0.09 -31.68
CA GLY A 318 13.29 1.54 -31.42
C GLY A 318 13.00 1.91 -29.96
N SER A 319 12.49 0.96 -29.16
CA SER A 319 12.19 1.15 -27.73
C SER A 319 13.10 0.32 -26.82
N ALA A 320 14.08 -0.44 -27.35
CA ALA A 320 14.83 -1.43 -26.60
C ALA A 320 15.55 -0.86 -25.36
N SER A 321 16.23 0.27 -25.49
CA SER A 321 16.91 0.94 -24.37
C SER A 321 15.91 1.48 -23.33
N GLY A 322 14.79 2.03 -23.79
CA GLY A 322 13.70 2.50 -22.94
C GLY A 322 13.04 1.38 -22.15
N ILE A 323 12.79 0.23 -22.78
CA ILE A 323 12.24 -0.97 -22.14
C ILE A 323 13.19 -1.46 -21.04
N ALA A 324 14.49 -1.56 -21.32
CA ALA A 324 15.47 -1.99 -20.33
C ALA A 324 15.49 -1.04 -19.11
N ALA A 325 15.58 0.27 -19.35
CA ALA A 325 15.59 1.28 -18.29
C ALA A 325 14.29 1.31 -17.48
N LEU A 326 13.14 1.09 -18.12
CA LEU A 326 11.84 0.98 -17.46
C LEU A 326 11.81 -0.23 -16.51
N PHE A 327 12.21 -1.41 -16.98
CA PHE A 327 12.19 -2.62 -16.14
C PHE A 327 13.18 -2.51 -14.98
N ASP A 328 14.36 -1.92 -15.17
CA ASP A 328 15.29 -1.63 -14.08
C ASP A 328 14.66 -0.70 -13.04
N LYS A 329 13.94 0.35 -13.48
CA LYS A 329 13.24 1.26 -12.57
C LYS A 329 12.10 0.56 -11.83
N VAL A 330 11.30 -0.26 -12.51
CA VAL A 330 10.21 -1.03 -11.89
C VAL A 330 10.75 -2.04 -10.87
N HIS A 331 11.85 -2.72 -11.18
CA HIS A 331 12.53 -3.64 -10.26
C HIS A 331 13.04 -2.90 -9.01
N ALA A 332 13.65 -1.72 -9.17
CA ALA A 332 14.13 -0.92 -8.04
C ALA A 332 12.98 -0.43 -7.15
N ILE A 333 11.83 -0.04 -7.72
CA ILE A 333 10.62 0.30 -6.95
C ILE A 333 10.10 -0.94 -6.20
N PHE A 334 10.08 -2.11 -6.85
CA PHE A 334 9.65 -3.36 -6.25
C PHE A 334 10.52 -3.72 -5.04
N ASP A 335 11.85 -3.69 -5.18
CA ASP A 335 12.78 -3.99 -4.09
C ASP A 335 12.61 -3.03 -2.92
N ASP A 336 12.46 -1.73 -3.18
CA ASP A 336 12.18 -0.73 -2.13
C ASP A 336 10.89 -1.06 -1.37
N MET A 337 9.80 -1.38 -2.09
CA MET A 337 8.51 -1.73 -1.48
C MET A 337 8.60 -2.98 -0.58
N TYR A 338 9.25 -4.03 -1.07
CA TYR A 338 9.32 -5.32 -0.38
C TYR A 338 10.40 -5.41 0.70
N SER A 339 11.44 -4.57 0.64
CA SER A 339 12.52 -4.55 1.64
C SER A 339 12.02 -4.28 3.07
N THR A 340 10.89 -3.58 3.21
CA THR A 340 10.24 -3.34 4.51
C THR A 340 9.79 -4.62 5.21
N GLY A 341 9.58 -5.71 4.46
CA GLY A 341 9.18 -7.01 4.99
C GLY A 341 10.22 -7.66 5.90
N ALA A 342 11.52 -7.37 5.71
CA ALA A 342 12.58 -7.99 6.50
C ALA A 342 12.45 -7.72 8.02
N ALA A 343 11.95 -6.54 8.40
CA ALA A 343 11.72 -6.16 9.79
C ALA A 343 10.34 -6.61 10.33
N ARG A 344 9.53 -7.25 9.48
CA ARG A 344 8.11 -7.57 9.73
C ARG A 344 7.78 -9.01 9.35
N GLY A 345 8.74 -9.93 9.50
CA GLY A 345 8.52 -11.36 9.23
C GLY A 345 8.13 -11.65 7.77
N GLY A 346 8.68 -10.90 6.83
CA GLY A 346 8.41 -11.01 5.39
C GLY A 346 7.21 -10.22 4.90
N ILE A 347 6.45 -9.55 5.77
CA ILE A 347 5.24 -8.81 5.39
C ILE A 347 5.57 -7.36 5.05
N PRO A 348 5.51 -6.94 3.77
CA PRO A 348 5.78 -5.56 3.40
C PRO A 348 4.71 -4.63 3.97
N GLY A 349 5.11 -3.40 4.26
CA GLY A 349 4.17 -2.37 4.64
C GLY A 349 4.83 -1.07 5.03
N MET A 350 4.02 -0.02 5.15
CA MET A 350 4.54 1.31 5.47
C MET A 350 5.17 1.34 6.87
N PRO A 351 6.21 2.15 7.08
CA PRO A 351 6.76 2.34 8.40
C PRO A 351 5.78 3.02 9.36
N ALA A 352 5.78 2.57 10.61
CA ALA A 352 4.84 3.01 11.64
C ALA A 352 5.45 4.04 12.62
N SER A 353 6.79 4.04 12.79
CA SER A 353 7.45 4.98 13.70
C SER A 353 7.91 6.27 12.99
N VAL A 354 8.01 7.36 13.75
CA VAL A 354 8.50 8.65 13.24
C VAL A 354 9.92 8.52 12.68
N ASP A 355 10.80 7.78 13.36
CA ASP A 355 12.19 7.60 12.94
C ASP A 355 12.31 6.81 11.65
N GLN A 356 11.49 5.77 11.48
CA GLN A 356 11.46 5.03 10.22
C GLN A 356 10.89 5.87 9.08
N LEU A 357 9.85 6.67 9.34
CA LEU A 357 9.30 7.60 8.34
C LEU A 357 10.30 8.70 7.94
N LEU A 358 11.13 9.18 8.87
CA LEU A 358 12.24 10.10 8.57
C LEU A 358 13.28 9.44 7.66
N GLY A 359 13.62 8.18 7.92
CA GLY A 359 14.59 7.43 7.13
C GLY A 359 14.06 6.96 5.78
N PHE A 360 12.74 6.84 5.61
CA PHE A 360 12.12 6.19 4.46
C PHE A 360 12.55 6.78 3.10
N PRO A 361 12.57 8.10 2.86
CA PRO A 361 13.01 8.65 1.57
C PRO A 361 14.48 8.34 1.24
N ARG A 362 15.32 8.19 2.27
CA ARG A 362 16.75 7.88 2.10
C ARG A 362 16.99 6.40 1.86
N LEU A 363 16.23 5.55 2.55
CA LEU A 363 16.37 4.10 2.51
C LEU A 363 15.59 3.47 1.35
N HIS A 364 14.51 4.11 0.90
CA HIS A 364 13.59 3.62 -0.13
C HIS A 364 13.25 4.74 -1.13
N PRO A 365 14.26 5.33 -1.80
CA PRO A 365 14.08 6.53 -2.63
C PRO A 365 13.12 6.32 -3.80
N HIS A 366 13.13 5.16 -4.44
CA HIS A 366 12.32 4.87 -5.61
C HIS A 366 10.86 4.65 -5.23
N ALA A 367 10.58 3.89 -4.16
CA ALA A 367 9.22 3.75 -3.65
C ALA A 367 8.67 5.09 -3.16
N PHE A 368 9.46 5.88 -2.46
CA PHE A 368 9.04 7.21 -1.99
C PHE A 368 8.63 8.14 -3.14
N GLU A 369 9.41 8.13 -4.22
CA GLU A 369 9.14 8.93 -5.42
C GLU A 369 7.91 8.46 -6.19
N TRP A 370 7.77 7.15 -6.42
CA TRP A 370 6.84 6.64 -7.44
C TRP A 370 5.54 6.02 -6.92
N MET A 371 5.47 5.46 -5.70
CA MET A 371 4.33 4.63 -5.28
C MET A 371 2.94 5.29 -5.44
N LYS A 372 2.86 6.60 -5.24
CA LYS A 372 1.61 7.38 -5.32
C LYS A 372 1.33 7.97 -6.71
N ARG A 373 2.28 7.90 -7.63
CA ARG A 373 2.16 8.44 -9.00
C ARG A 373 1.52 7.43 -9.94
N PRO A 374 0.81 7.87 -10.99
CA PRO A 374 0.26 6.99 -12.01
C PRO A 374 1.35 6.10 -12.65
N PHE A 375 1.05 4.82 -12.88
CA PHE A 375 1.97 3.91 -13.55
C PHE A 375 2.19 4.30 -15.01
N ALA A 376 1.17 4.84 -15.68
CA ALA A 376 1.29 5.35 -17.04
C ALA A 376 2.34 6.47 -17.16
N GLU A 377 2.48 7.32 -16.13
CA GLU A 377 3.52 8.36 -16.08
C GLU A 377 4.93 7.75 -16.03
N LEU A 378 5.11 6.68 -15.26
CA LEU A 378 6.37 5.94 -15.20
C LEU A 378 6.71 5.34 -16.57
N VAL A 379 5.75 4.67 -17.22
CA VAL A 379 5.96 4.08 -18.56
C VAL A 379 6.33 5.16 -19.59
N ALA A 380 5.58 6.26 -19.64
CA ALA A 380 5.79 7.36 -20.59
C ALA A 380 7.15 8.07 -20.40
N THR A 381 7.77 7.95 -19.23
CA THR A 381 9.13 8.49 -18.97
C THR A 381 10.20 7.75 -19.77
N TYR A 382 9.97 6.48 -20.11
CA TYR A 382 10.98 5.61 -20.72
C TYR A 382 10.61 5.10 -22.11
N VAL A 383 9.31 4.95 -22.41
CA VAL A 383 8.82 4.36 -23.66
C VAL A 383 7.66 5.19 -24.21
N SER A 384 7.73 5.53 -25.50
CA SER A 384 6.68 6.26 -26.22
C SER A 384 5.85 5.40 -27.17
N ASP A 385 6.31 4.18 -27.50
CA ASP A 385 5.60 3.28 -28.42
C ASP A 385 4.37 2.64 -27.73
N PRO A 386 3.14 2.93 -28.21
CA PRO A 386 1.92 2.36 -27.63
C PRO A 386 1.85 0.84 -27.74
N ALA A 387 2.55 0.22 -28.70
CA ALA A 387 2.58 -1.23 -28.85
C ALA A 387 3.28 -1.92 -27.67
N VAL A 388 4.33 -1.30 -27.11
CA VAL A 388 5.02 -1.81 -25.92
C VAL A 388 4.12 -1.76 -24.70
N GLY A 389 3.34 -0.67 -24.55
CA GLY A 389 2.35 -0.52 -23.48
C GLY A 389 1.40 -1.72 -23.38
N ARG A 390 0.97 -2.30 -24.50
CA ARG A 390 0.10 -3.49 -24.51
C ARG A 390 0.74 -4.72 -23.84
N TYR A 391 2.03 -4.94 -24.05
CA TYR A 391 2.75 -6.07 -23.44
C TYR A 391 3.08 -5.82 -21.96
N LEU A 392 3.38 -4.58 -21.59
CA LEU A 392 3.56 -4.19 -20.17
C LEU A 392 2.27 -4.36 -19.37
N ASN A 393 1.13 -4.07 -20.01
CA ASN A 393 -0.19 -4.16 -19.40
C ASN A 393 -0.76 -5.59 -19.40
N ALA A 394 -0.02 -6.57 -19.90
CA ALA A 394 -0.54 -7.92 -20.06
C ALA A 394 -0.92 -8.60 -18.73
N LEU A 395 -0.28 -8.20 -17.61
CA LEU A 395 -0.64 -8.65 -16.26
C LEU A 395 -1.71 -7.78 -15.56
N SER A 396 -2.23 -6.74 -16.20
CA SER A 396 -3.28 -5.88 -15.60
C SER A 396 -4.57 -6.64 -15.26
N GLY A 397 -4.79 -7.82 -15.88
CA GLY A 397 -5.88 -8.73 -15.52
C GLY A 397 -5.90 -9.21 -14.07
N TYR A 398 -4.80 -9.04 -13.33
CA TYR A 398 -4.74 -9.35 -11.89
C TYR A 398 -5.26 -8.23 -10.97
N LEU A 399 -5.56 -7.03 -11.48
CA LEU A 399 -5.77 -5.83 -10.65
C LEU A 399 -7.10 -5.09 -10.81
N ASN A 400 -7.92 -5.44 -11.81
CA ASN A 400 -9.26 -4.87 -12.04
C ASN A 400 -9.30 -3.51 -12.78
N ASP A 401 -9.15 -3.52 -14.11
CA ASP A 401 -9.22 -2.37 -15.04
C ASP A 401 -7.86 -1.77 -15.46
N GLY A 402 -7.87 -0.99 -16.55
CA GLY A 402 -6.68 -0.59 -17.31
C GLY A 402 -5.65 0.22 -16.50
N THR A 403 -4.38 0.10 -16.89
CA THR A 403 -3.23 0.67 -16.15
C THR A 403 -3.20 2.18 -16.07
N GLU A 404 -4.00 2.89 -16.88
CA GLU A 404 -4.07 4.36 -16.88
C GLU A 404 -4.59 4.93 -15.55
N GLN A 405 -5.35 4.14 -14.79
CA GLN A 405 -5.91 4.55 -13.49
C GLN A 405 -5.13 4.02 -12.29
N LEU A 406 -4.14 3.15 -12.52
CA LEU A 406 -3.37 2.50 -11.46
C LEU A 406 -2.15 3.32 -11.07
N THR A 407 -1.85 3.42 -9.77
CA THR A 407 -0.59 3.97 -9.28
C THR A 407 0.53 2.94 -9.37
N CYS A 408 1.80 3.38 -9.33
CA CYS A 408 2.94 2.46 -9.30
C CYS A 408 2.86 1.51 -8.10
N GLY A 409 2.42 1.99 -6.93
CA GLY A 409 2.25 1.14 -5.74
C GLY A 409 1.21 0.03 -5.91
N GLN A 410 0.33 0.11 -6.92
CA GLN A 410 -0.64 -0.94 -7.26
C GLN A 410 -0.09 -1.86 -8.34
N MET A 411 0.52 -1.31 -9.39
CA MET A 411 0.96 -2.10 -10.55
C MET A 411 2.29 -2.82 -10.32
N VAL A 412 3.27 -2.17 -9.66
CA VAL A 412 4.62 -2.70 -9.49
C VAL A 412 4.64 -4.05 -8.74
N PRO A 413 3.85 -4.30 -7.67
CA PRO A 413 3.80 -5.61 -7.03
C PRO A 413 3.51 -6.78 -7.98
N ILE A 414 2.70 -6.56 -9.03
CA ILE A 414 2.37 -7.60 -10.01
C ILE A 414 3.56 -7.95 -10.91
N PHE A 415 4.54 -7.06 -11.08
CA PHE A 415 5.79 -7.41 -11.75
C PHE A 415 6.62 -8.41 -10.94
N GLY A 416 6.27 -8.69 -9.68
CA GLY A 416 6.81 -9.80 -8.90
C GLY A 416 6.67 -11.16 -9.60
N TYR A 417 5.63 -11.38 -10.40
CA TYR A 417 5.46 -12.60 -11.20
C TYR A 417 6.56 -12.74 -12.29
N TYR A 418 7.11 -11.62 -12.78
CA TYR A 418 8.27 -11.64 -13.67
C TYR A 418 9.58 -11.74 -12.87
N PHE A 419 9.74 -10.92 -11.83
CA PHE A 419 11.02 -10.80 -11.11
C PHE A 419 11.35 -11.98 -10.21
N LYS A 420 10.34 -12.53 -9.54
CA LYS A 420 10.48 -13.61 -8.55
C LYS A 420 9.81 -14.91 -8.99
N GLY A 421 8.96 -14.84 -10.01
CA GLY A 421 8.21 -15.97 -10.54
C GLY A 421 6.87 -16.17 -9.85
N GLY A 422 5.96 -16.78 -10.60
CA GLY A 422 4.72 -17.36 -10.10
C GLY A 422 4.86 -18.88 -9.90
N TYR A 423 4.18 -19.42 -8.89
CA TYR A 423 4.27 -20.83 -8.51
C TYR A 423 2.90 -21.47 -8.27
N TYR A 424 2.80 -22.76 -8.56
CA TYR A 424 1.64 -23.60 -8.28
C TYR A 424 2.00 -24.67 -7.24
N PRO A 425 1.21 -24.83 -6.17
CA PRO A 425 1.44 -25.90 -5.21
C PRO A 425 0.97 -27.24 -5.79
N LEU A 426 1.84 -28.25 -5.78
CA LEU A 426 1.44 -29.62 -6.09
C LEU A 426 0.35 -30.09 -5.12
N GLY A 427 -0.68 -30.73 -5.64
CA GLY A 427 -1.95 -31.00 -4.95
C GLY A 427 -3.03 -29.93 -5.15
N GLY A 428 -2.68 -28.80 -5.76
CA GLY A 428 -3.57 -27.68 -6.07
C GLY A 428 -3.70 -26.64 -4.97
N SER A 429 -4.39 -25.56 -5.28
CA SER A 429 -4.60 -24.39 -4.40
C SER A 429 -5.20 -24.77 -3.04
N GLY A 430 -6.10 -25.77 -3.01
CA GLY A 430 -6.67 -26.33 -1.78
C GLY A 430 -5.63 -26.90 -0.83
N ARG A 431 -4.53 -27.46 -1.35
CA ARG A 431 -3.43 -27.98 -0.51
C ARG A 431 -2.78 -26.89 0.32
N PHE A 432 -2.68 -25.67 -0.20
CA PHE A 432 -2.19 -24.52 0.56
C PHE A 432 -3.13 -24.19 1.73
N ALA A 433 -4.44 -24.18 1.49
CA ALA A 433 -5.43 -23.97 2.55
C ALA A 433 -5.39 -25.07 3.62
N ASP A 434 -5.28 -26.34 3.22
CA ASP A 434 -5.15 -27.48 4.14
C ASP A 434 -3.93 -27.35 5.05
N VAL A 435 -2.78 -26.97 4.49
CA VAL A 435 -1.54 -26.77 5.27
C VAL A 435 -1.71 -25.65 6.29
N MET A 436 -2.41 -24.56 5.94
CA MET A 436 -2.70 -23.47 6.88
C MET A 436 -3.68 -23.90 7.97
N VAL A 437 -4.71 -24.69 7.64
CA VAL A 437 -5.66 -25.26 8.61
C VAL A 437 -4.92 -26.14 9.62
N ASP A 438 -4.02 -27.01 9.15
CA ASP A 438 -3.23 -27.87 10.02
C ASP A 438 -2.27 -27.06 10.90
N ALA A 439 -1.69 -25.98 10.37
CA ALA A 439 -0.83 -25.07 11.14
C ALA A 439 -1.58 -24.39 12.30
N ILE A 440 -2.86 -24.04 12.10
CA ILE A 440 -3.75 -23.51 13.15
C ILE A 440 -4.03 -24.58 14.21
N LYS A 441 -4.42 -25.79 13.79
CA LYS A 441 -4.75 -26.90 14.70
C LYS A 441 -3.55 -27.33 15.54
N ALA A 442 -2.36 -27.40 14.93
CA ALA A 442 -1.11 -27.71 15.63
C ALA A 442 -0.73 -26.68 16.72
N ARG A 443 -1.35 -25.50 16.70
CA ARG A 443 -1.16 -24.42 17.67
C ARG A 443 -2.32 -24.28 18.66
N GLY A 444 -3.25 -25.24 18.67
CA GLY A 444 -4.40 -25.26 19.57
C GLY A 444 -5.58 -24.39 19.10
N GLY A 445 -5.54 -23.88 17.87
CA GLY A 445 -6.70 -23.24 17.24
C GLY A 445 -7.68 -24.27 16.66
N GLU A 446 -8.90 -23.83 16.38
CA GLU A 446 -9.95 -24.65 15.78
C GLU A 446 -10.40 -24.07 14.42
N VAL A 447 -10.75 -24.95 13.49
CA VAL A 447 -11.40 -24.59 12.22
C VAL A 447 -12.69 -25.40 12.08
N ARG A 448 -13.84 -24.73 12.11
CA ARG A 448 -15.17 -25.33 12.06
C ARG A 448 -15.83 -25.02 10.72
N LEU A 449 -15.94 -26.06 9.90
CA LEU A 449 -16.62 -26.01 8.60
C LEU A 449 -18.15 -26.12 8.79
N LYS A 450 -18.93 -25.82 7.74
CA LYS A 450 -20.40 -25.82 7.76
C LYS A 450 -21.00 -25.02 8.92
N THR A 451 -20.29 -23.97 9.34
CA THR A 451 -20.63 -23.16 10.50
C THR A 451 -20.70 -21.70 10.04
N SER A 452 -21.86 -21.29 9.55
CA SER A 452 -22.10 -19.89 9.16
C SER A 452 -22.15 -19.00 10.40
N VAL A 453 -21.67 -17.77 10.26
CA VAL A 453 -21.89 -16.70 11.24
C VAL A 453 -23.07 -15.88 10.77
N GLN A 454 -24.07 -15.72 11.64
CA GLN A 454 -25.27 -14.95 11.37
C GLN A 454 -25.11 -13.49 11.77
N ARG A 455 -24.38 -13.20 12.86
CA ARG A 455 -24.20 -11.84 13.39
C ARG A 455 -22.94 -11.72 14.23
N ILE A 456 -22.34 -10.53 14.25
CA ILE A 456 -21.29 -10.15 15.19
C ILE A 456 -21.95 -9.63 16.48
N LEU A 457 -21.59 -10.21 17.63
CA LEU A 457 -22.06 -9.76 18.93
C LEU A 457 -21.40 -8.43 19.28
N VAL A 458 -22.21 -7.42 19.62
CA VAL A 458 -21.74 -6.08 20.01
C VAL A 458 -22.12 -5.79 21.45
N GLU A 459 -21.13 -5.45 22.28
CA GLU A 459 -21.30 -5.04 23.67
C GLU A 459 -20.40 -3.84 23.93
N ASP A 460 -20.86 -2.82 24.66
CA ASP A 460 -20.08 -1.62 25.01
C ASP A 460 -19.35 -0.97 23.82
N GLY A 461 -19.97 -0.97 22.63
CA GLY A 461 -19.40 -0.39 21.41
C GLY A 461 -18.19 -1.15 20.85
N ARG A 462 -18.02 -2.44 21.19
CA ARG A 462 -16.98 -3.32 20.64
C ARG A 462 -17.55 -4.67 20.20
N ALA A 463 -16.86 -5.32 19.27
CA ALA A 463 -17.09 -6.73 18.98
C ALA A 463 -16.75 -7.58 20.21
N ALA A 464 -17.66 -8.48 20.57
CA ALA A 464 -17.59 -9.33 21.75
C ALA A 464 -17.80 -10.83 21.44
N GLY A 465 -17.84 -11.19 20.15
CA GLY A 465 -18.08 -12.56 19.70
C GLY A 465 -18.90 -12.64 18.43
N VAL A 466 -19.45 -13.83 18.17
CA VAL A 466 -20.29 -14.12 17.01
C VAL A 466 -21.50 -14.96 17.43
N VAL A 467 -22.60 -14.78 16.72
CA VAL A 467 -23.78 -15.66 16.76
C VAL A 467 -23.74 -16.53 15.51
N LEU A 468 -23.79 -17.85 15.68
CA LEU A 468 -23.72 -18.83 14.60
C LEU A 468 -25.09 -19.01 13.94
N GLY A 469 -25.12 -19.61 12.75
CA GLY A 469 -26.35 -19.86 11.99
C GLY A 469 -27.37 -20.79 12.68
N ASP A 470 -26.95 -21.53 13.72
CA ASP A 470 -27.83 -22.34 14.58
C ASP A 470 -28.29 -21.62 15.86
N GLY A 471 -27.98 -20.33 15.99
CA GLY A 471 -28.35 -19.49 17.14
C GLY A 471 -27.39 -19.56 18.32
N ARG A 472 -26.40 -20.46 18.33
CA ARG A 472 -25.39 -20.50 19.42
C ARG A 472 -24.54 -19.24 19.39
N THR A 473 -24.23 -18.72 20.58
CA THR A 473 -23.32 -17.59 20.75
C THR A 473 -21.94 -18.10 21.14
N VAL A 474 -20.90 -17.58 20.48
CA VAL A 474 -19.50 -17.79 20.84
C VAL A 474 -18.92 -16.44 21.24
N ARG A 475 -18.55 -16.28 22.51
CA ARG A 475 -18.00 -15.05 23.05
C ARG A 475 -16.49 -14.98 22.79
N ALA A 476 -16.02 -13.83 22.28
CA ALA A 476 -14.62 -13.58 21.97
C ALA A 476 -14.19 -12.17 22.38
N ARG A 477 -12.89 -11.96 22.60
CA ARG A 477 -12.34 -10.63 22.93
C ARG A 477 -12.23 -9.74 21.70
N ALA A 478 -12.01 -10.36 20.54
CA ALA A 478 -11.94 -9.70 19.25
C ALA A 478 -12.49 -10.60 18.13
N VAL A 479 -12.82 -9.96 17.01
CA VAL A 479 -13.30 -10.64 15.80
C VAL A 479 -12.43 -10.23 14.61
N VAL A 480 -11.96 -11.21 13.86
CA VAL A 480 -11.38 -11.00 12.52
C VAL A 480 -12.44 -11.38 11.51
N SER A 481 -12.89 -10.45 10.67
CA SER A 481 -13.72 -10.80 9.51
C SER A 481 -12.87 -10.91 8.26
N ASN A 482 -12.84 -12.08 7.66
CA ASN A 482 -12.32 -12.31 6.31
C ASN A 482 -13.45 -12.45 5.27
N ALA A 483 -14.71 -12.31 5.69
CA ALA A 483 -15.84 -12.23 4.77
C ALA A 483 -15.78 -10.91 3.98
N ASP A 484 -16.58 -10.83 2.92
CA ASP A 484 -16.77 -9.61 2.15
C ASP A 484 -17.05 -8.41 3.08
N ILE A 485 -16.42 -7.27 2.82
CA ILE A 485 -16.47 -6.11 3.71
C ILE A 485 -17.86 -5.47 3.77
N LYS A 486 -18.63 -5.47 2.67
CA LYS A 486 -20.01 -4.99 2.65
C LYS A 486 -20.89 -5.95 3.44
N ARG A 487 -20.77 -7.27 3.20
CA ARG A 487 -21.51 -8.28 4.00
C ARG A 487 -21.21 -8.14 5.49
N THR A 488 -19.94 -8.03 5.84
CA THR A 488 -19.51 -7.88 7.24
C THR A 488 -20.13 -6.66 7.90
N LEU A 489 -20.01 -5.49 7.30
CA LEU A 489 -20.36 -4.23 7.97
C LEU A 489 -21.81 -3.79 7.73
N LEU A 490 -22.50 -4.33 6.71
CA LEU A 490 -23.89 -3.98 6.42
C LEU A 490 -24.89 -5.06 6.86
N GLU A 491 -24.47 -6.32 6.99
CA GLU A 491 -25.36 -7.45 7.32
C GLU A 491 -24.99 -8.12 8.65
N LEU A 492 -23.70 -8.36 8.93
CA LEU A 492 -23.30 -9.03 10.18
C LEU A 492 -23.24 -8.08 11.40
N VAL A 493 -23.15 -6.77 11.18
CA VAL A 493 -23.09 -5.76 12.25
C VAL A 493 -24.41 -4.99 12.31
N GLU A 494 -24.95 -4.83 13.51
CA GLU A 494 -26.15 -4.03 13.75
C GLU A 494 -25.99 -2.59 13.22
N PRO A 495 -26.98 -2.03 12.50
CA PRO A 495 -26.86 -0.70 11.89
C PRO A 495 -26.48 0.43 12.85
N ASN A 496 -26.93 0.36 14.10
CA ASN A 496 -26.68 1.36 15.13
C ASN A 496 -25.28 1.25 15.78
N ALA A 497 -24.53 0.18 15.51
CA ALA A 497 -23.18 -0.03 16.01
C ALA A 497 -22.10 0.64 15.13
N LEU A 498 -22.49 1.22 13.98
CA LEU A 498 -21.60 1.89 13.04
C LEU A 498 -22.01 3.35 12.81
N PRO A 499 -21.05 4.25 12.51
CA PRO A 499 -21.37 5.62 12.10
C PRO A 499 -22.23 5.64 10.83
N ALA A 500 -23.30 6.44 10.84
CA ALA A 500 -24.26 6.50 9.73
C ALA A 500 -23.61 6.99 8.42
N ASP A 501 -22.69 7.95 8.48
CA ASP A 501 -21.95 8.46 7.32
C ASP A 501 -21.07 7.38 6.69
N PHE A 502 -20.36 6.60 7.51
CA PHE A 502 -19.56 5.47 7.08
C PHE A 502 -20.43 4.40 6.42
N ARG A 503 -21.57 4.05 7.04
CA ARG A 503 -22.50 3.06 6.50
C ARG A 503 -23.06 3.48 5.14
N SER A 504 -23.46 4.74 4.99
CA SER A 504 -23.94 5.31 3.72
C SER A 504 -22.87 5.26 2.63
N ARG A 505 -21.62 5.65 2.95
CA ARG A 505 -20.50 5.57 2.01
C ARG A 505 -20.19 4.14 1.59
N LEU A 506 -20.18 3.20 2.53
CA LEU A 506 -19.92 1.79 2.23
C LEU A 506 -21.06 1.17 1.40
N THR A 507 -22.30 1.57 1.64
CA THR A 507 -23.46 1.15 0.84
C THR A 507 -23.31 1.60 -0.60
N ALA A 508 -22.92 2.87 -0.82
CA ALA A 508 -22.72 3.45 -2.14
C ALA A 508 -21.46 2.94 -2.88
N ALA A 509 -20.45 2.44 -2.16
CA ALA A 509 -19.22 1.95 -2.78
C ALA A 509 -19.46 0.70 -3.64
N GLU A 510 -19.00 0.73 -4.88
CA GLU A 510 -19.19 -0.37 -5.83
C GLU A 510 -18.28 -1.57 -5.47
N PRO A 511 -18.78 -2.81 -5.59
CA PRO A 511 -17.94 -4.00 -5.67
C PRO A 511 -16.91 -3.89 -6.81
N ALA A 512 -15.76 -4.56 -6.66
CA ALA A 512 -14.81 -4.72 -7.76
C ALA A 512 -15.36 -5.72 -8.81
N ASN A 513 -14.67 -5.91 -9.94
CA ASN A 513 -15.13 -6.79 -11.00
C ASN A 513 -15.33 -8.23 -10.51
N SER A 514 -16.24 -8.90 -11.19
CA SER A 514 -16.48 -10.32 -11.06
C SER A 514 -15.72 -11.06 -12.16
N ALA A 515 -16.04 -12.34 -12.35
CA ALA A 515 -15.53 -13.13 -13.44
C ALA A 515 -16.61 -14.07 -14.00
N PHE A 516 -16.28 -14.69 -15.13
CA PHE A 516 -16.90 -15.91 -15.60
C PHE A 516 -15.80 -16.94 -15.81
N SER A 517 -15.98 -18.16 -15.31
CA SER A 517 -15.03 -19.25 -15.54
C SER A 517 -15.69 -20.49 -16.12
N VAL A 518 -14.91 -21.24 -16.90
CA VAL A 518 -15.28 -22.52 -17.49
C VAL A 518 -14.19 -23.52 -17.11
N HIS A 519 -14.56 -24.59 -16.40
CA HIS A 519 -13.67 -25.66 -16.01
C HIS A 519 -13.92 -26.88 -16.90
N LEU A 520 -12.89 -27.28 -17.65
CA LEU A 520 -12.95 -28.35 -18.63
C LEU A 520 -12.05 -29.51 -18.23
N GLY A 521 -12.57 -30.73 -18.26
CA GLY A 521 -11.77 -31.94 -18.36
C GLY A 521 -11.72 -32.36 -19.82
N VAL A 522 -10.52 -32.52 -20.38
CA VAL A 522 -10.30 -32.92 -21.78
C VAL A 522 -9.54 -34.23 -21.85
N ASP A 523 -9.71 -35.00 -22.92
CA ASP A 523 -9.12 -36.33 -23.14
C ASP A 523 -7.76 -36.30 -23.87
N PHE A 524 -7.17 -35.12 -24.01
CA PHE A 524 -5.83 -34.91 -24.53
C PHE A 524 -5.08 -33.87 -23.71
N VAL A 525 -3.77 -33.72 -23.95
CA VAL A 525 -2.94 -32.68 -23.34
C VAL A 525 -2.61 -31.62 -24.39
N PRO A 526 -3.29 -30.46 -24.38
CA PRO A 526 -2.96 -29.34 -25.27
C PRO A 526 -1.50 -28.90 -25.16
N ASP A 527 -0.88 -28.55 -26.29
CA ASP A 527 0.47 -27.97 -26.27
C ASP A 527 0.45 -26.45 -26.05
N ILE A 528 0.11 -26.06 -24.82
CA ILE A 528 0.14 -24.67 -24.35
C ILE A 528 1.00 -24.53 -23.10
N ARG A 529 1.38 -23.29 -22.75
CA ARG A 529 2.00 -23.01 -21.45
C ARG A 529 0.95 -23.13 -20.32
N PRO A 530 1.36 -23.50 -19.08
CA PRO A 530 0.44 -23.66 -17.96
C PRO A 530 -0.45 -22.44 -17.71
N ALA A 531 0.09 -21.22 -17.79
CA ALA A 531 -0.70 -19.99 -17.81
C ALA A 531 -0.62 -19.37 -19.20
N THR A 532 -1.74 -19.33 -19.91
CA THR A 532 -1.84 -18.72 -21.25
C THR A 532 -2.91 -17.65 -21.24
N HIS A 533 -2.57 -16.44 -21.70
CA HIS A 533 -3.49 -15.31 -21.78
C HIS A 533 -3.83 -15.04 -23.25
N LEU A 534 -5.07 -15.30 -23.62
CA LEU A 534 -5.64 -14.96 -24.92
C LEU A 534 -6.24 -13.56 -24.86
N HIS A 535 -5.95 -12.70 -25.84
CA HIS A 535 -6.53 -11.35 -25.92
C HIS A 535 -7.65 -11.23 -26.95
N ALA A 536 -7.57 -12.01 -28.03
CA ALA A 536 -8.48 -11.97 -29.17
C ALA A 536 -8.84 -13.41 -29.59
N PRO A 537 -10.10 -13.68 -30.01
CA PRO A 537 -11.20 -12.73 -30.22
C PRO A 537 -11.83 -12.21 -28.91
N MET A 538 -11.43 -12.78 -27.77
CA MET A 538 -11.88 -12.42 -26.43
C MET A 538 -10.72 -12.53 -25.45
N LYS A 539 -10.73 -11.71 -24.39
CA LYS A 539 -9.79 -11.81 -23.27
C LYS A 539 -10.12 -13.02 -22.40
N VAL A 540 -9.29 -14.06 -22.46
CA VAL A 540 -9.44 -15.29 -21.66
C VAL A 540 -8.10 -15.66 -21.05
N GLY A 541 -8.04 -15.80 -19.73
CA GLY A 541 -6.96 -16.50 -19.04
C GLY A 541 -7.22 -18.00 -19.08
N ILE A 542 -6.19 -18.79 -19.40
CA ILE A 542 -6.24 -20.24 -19.52
C ILE A 542 -5.22 -20.81 -18.55
N ALA A 543 -5.68 -21.57 -17.56
CA ALA A 543 -4.84 -22.29 -16.62
C ALA A 543 -4.93 -23.80 -16.88
N MET A 544 -3.80 -24.41 -17.25
CA MET A 544 -3.65 -25.85 -17.45
C MET A 544 -2.67 -26.43 -16.43
N MET A 545 -3.07 -26.37 -15.16
CA MET A 545 -2.18 -26.76 -14.05
C MET A 545 -1.94 -28.27 -14.00
N SER A 546 -2.76 -29.08 -14.67
CA SER A 546 -2.46 -30.51 -14.87
C SER A 546 -1.16 -30.77 -15.64
N LYS A 547 -0.62 -29.79 -16.37
CA LYS A 547 0.71 -29.88 -17.01
C LYS A 547 1.85 -29.80 -15.97
N LEU A 548 1.62 -29.10 -14.86
CA LEU A 548 2.57 -29.01 -13.74
C LEU A 548 2.34 -30.10 -12.70
N ASP A 549 1.08 -30.47 -12.49
CA ASP A 549 0.66 -31.53 -11.58
C ASP A 549 -0.23 -32.56 -12.30
N PRO A 550 0.35 -33.61 -12.90
CA PRO A 550 -0.39 -34.65 -13.59
C PRO A 550 -1.43 -35.38 -12.73
N SER A 551 -1.36 -35.28 -11.39
CA SER A 551 -2.38 -35.88 -10.51
C SER A 551 -3.75 -35.21 -10.60
N ALA A 552 -3.86 -34.05 -11.24
CA ALA A 552 -5.12 -33.33 -11.42
C ALA A 552 -6.05 -33.95 -12.48
N ALA A 553 -5.53 -34.80 -13.37
CA ALA A 553 -6.28 -35.41 -14.45
C ALA A 553 -5.90 -36.89 -14.66
N PRO A 554 -6.74 -37.70 -15.32
CA PRO A 554 -6.34 -39.03 -15.78
C PRO A 554 -5.11 -39.00 -16.70
N ALA A 555 -4.40 -40.12 -16.84
CA ALA A 555 -3.30 -40.23 -17.78
C ALA A 555 -3.78 -39.94 -19.22
N GLY A 556 -3.07 -39.07 -19.94
CA GLY A 556 -3.44 -38.61 -21.29
C GLY A 556 -4.46 -37.47 -21.32
N HIS A 557 -5.09 -37.14 -20.19
CA HIS A 557 -6.10 -36.09 -20.08
C HIS A 557 -5.48 -34.81 -19.48
N ALA A 558 -6.21 -33.69 -19.58
CA ALA A 558 -5.84 -32.44 -18.93
C ALA A 558 -7.06 -31.72 -18.33
N THR A 559 -6.80 -30.79 -17.41
CA THR A 559 -7.79 -29.84 -16.91
C THR A 559 -7.47 -28.45 -17.44
N LEU A 560 -8.45 -27.76 -17.99
CA LEU A 560 -8.36 -26.35 -18.37
C LEU A 560 -9.33 -25.53 -17.52
N THR A 561 -8.84 -24.49 -16.87
CA THR A 561 -9.68 -23.44 -16.28
C THR A 561 -9.58 -22.21 -17.16
N LEU A 562 -10.69 -21.85 -17.81
CA LEU A 562 -10.83 -20.62 -18.58
C LEU A 562 -11.43 -19.56 -17.67
N ILE A 563 -10.91 -18.33 -17.68
CA ILE A 563 -11.46 -17.23 -16.89
C ILE A 563 -11.47 -15.93 -17.70
N SER A 564 -12.59 -15.22 -17.65
CA SER A 564 -12.76 -13.87 -18.18
C SER A 564 -13.21 -12.94 -17.05
N LEU A 565 -12.64 -11.74 -16.97
CA LEU A 565 -13.12 -10.73 -16.03
C LEU A 565 -14.44 -10.14 -16.54
N VAL A 566 -15.38 -9.95 -15.62
CA VAL A 566 -16.68 -9.35 -15.89
C VAL A 566 -16.79 -8.05 -15.09
N PRO A 567 -16.69 -6.88 -15.73
CA PRO A 567 -16.79 -5.57 -15.06
C PRO A 567 -18.05 -5.48 -14.20
N PHE A 568 -18.01 -4.72 -13.10
CA PHE A 568 -19.15 -4.65 -12.17
C PHE A 568 -20.48 -4.30 -12.86
N ALA A 569 -20.47 -3.32 -13.77
CA ALA A 569 -21.64 -2.93 -14.56
C ALA A 569 -22.26 -4.08 -15.38
N GLU A 570 -21.45 -5.02 -15.85
CA GLU A 570 -21.93 -6.24 -16.54
C GLU A 570 -22.28 -7.34 -15.53
N ALA A 571 -21.54 -7.44 -14.43
CA ALA A 571 -21.75 -8.45 -13.39
C ALA A 571 -23.14 -8.33 -12.77
N GLN A 572 -23.66 -7.11 -12.58
CA GLN A 572 -25.01 -6.86 -12.08
C GLN A 572 -26.09 -7.51 -12.94
N ASN A 573 -25.88 -7.58 -14.26
CA ASN A 573 -26.85 -8.17 -15.18
C ASN A 573 -27.00 -9.68 -14.98
N TRP A 574 -26.11 -10.34 -14.23
CA TRP A 574 -26.25 -11.76 -13.90
C TRP A 574 -27.20 -12.02 -12.73
N PHE A 575 -27.58 -10.97 -11.99
CA PHE A 575 -28.54 -11.03 -10.90
C PHE A 575 -29.93 -10.55 -11.38
N PRO A 576 -31.02 -10.88 -10.65
CA PRO A 576 -32.35 -10.35 -10.97
C PRO A 576 -32.40 -8.83 -10.92
N GLU A 577 -33.24 -8.20 -11.75
CA GLU A 577 -33.37 -6.73 -11.85
C GLU A 577 -33.68 -6.04 -10.50
N ASN A 578 -34.34 -6.75 -9.57
CA ASN A 578 -34.70 -6.23 -8.24
C ASN A 578 -33.60 -6.45 -7.17
N GLY A 579 -32.45 -7.05 -7.52
CA GLY A 579 -31.23 -7.05 -6.69
C GLY A 579 -31.29 -7.72 -5.32
N GLY A 580 -32.32 -8.53 -5.04
CA GLY A 580 -32.50 -9.25 -3.77
C GLY A 580 -31.94 -10.67 -3.72
N ASP A 581 -32.30 -11.41 -2.67
CA ASP A 581 -31.95 -12.82 -2.46
C ASP A 581 -32.62 -13.80 -3.47
N ASP A 582 -33.46 -13.26 -4.36
CA ASP A 582 -34.13 -13.92 -5.49
C ASP A 582 -33.15 -14.56 -6.49
N TRP A 583 -31.85 -14.24 -6.40
CA TRP A 583 -30.82 -14.90 -7.21
C TRP A 583 -30.80 -16.42 -7.01
N LYS A 584 -31.26 -16.92 -5.85
CA LYS A 584 -31.31 -18.36 -5.51
C LYS A 584 -32.27 -19.14 -6.41
N ASP A 585 -33.41 -18.55 -6.77
CA ASP A 585 -34.40 -19.14 -7.68
C ASP A 585 -34.06 -18.77 -9.13
N TRP A 586 -33.66 -17.53 -9.37
CA TRP A 586 -33.22 -17.05 -10.68
C TRP A 586 -32.11 -17.89 -11.30
N ARG A 587 -31.13 -18.37 -10.53
CA ARG A 587 -30.06 -19.23 -11.07
C ARG A 587 -30.56 -20.58 -11.60
N HIS A 588 -31.82 -20.92 -11.38
CA HIS A 588 -32.48 -22.11 -11.91
C HIS A 588 -33.40 -21.80 -13.09
N SER A 589 -33.57 -20.54 -13.47
CA SER A 589 -34.36 -20.16 -14.64
C SER A 589 -33.68 -20.58 -15.95
N ASP A 590 -34.50 -20.85 -16.96
CA ASP A 590 -34.01 -21.18 -18.30
C ASP A 590 -33.18 -20.02 -18.88
N ASP A 591 -33.61 -18.77 -18.69
CA ASP A 591 -32.89 -17.58 -19.14
C ASP A 591 -31.47 -17.50 -18.56
N TYR A 592 -31.32 -17.74 -17.25
CA TYR A 592 -29.99 -17.75 -16.63
C TYR A 592 -29.12 -18.89 -17.16
N GLN A 593 -29.69 -20.09 -17.29
CA GLN A 593 -28.96 -21.27 -17.77
C GLN A 593 -28.54 -21.13 -19.23
N GLN A 594 -29.41 -20.61 -20.09
CA GLN A 594 -29.10 -20.30 -21.48
C GLN A 594 -27.97 -19.28 -21.56
N ARG A 595 -28.10 -18.13 -20.88
CA ARG A 595 -27.06 -17.10 -20.88
C ARG A 595 -25.72 -17.61 -20.37
N LYS A 596 -25.73 -18.46 -19.34
CA LYS A 596 -24.53 -19.08 -18.79
C LYS A 596 -23.86 -19.99 -19.83
N THR A 597 -24.65 -20.81 -20.51
CA THR A 597 -24.18 -21.71 -21.58
C THR A 597 -23.59 -20.91 -22.74
N GLU A 598 -24.29 -19.90 -23.24
CA GLU A 598 -23.86 -19.05 -24.34
C GLU A 598 -22.53 -18.32 -24.04
N TYR A 599 -22.36 -17.81 -22.82
CA TYR A 599 -21.10 -17.16 -22.42
C TYR A 599 -19.95 -18.17 -22.39
N GLY A 600 -20.17 -19.36 -21.82
CA GLY A 600 -19.17 -20.41 -21.80
C GLY A 600 -18.81 -20.93 -23.19
N ASP A 601 -19.79 -21.06 -24.10
CA ASP A 601 -19.59 -21.48 -25.49
C ASP A 601 -18.72 -20.48 -26.24
N ARG A 602 -18.96 -19.17 -26.05
CA ARG A 602 -18.13 -18.11 -26.61
C ARG A 602 -16.68 -18.17 -26.11
N MET A 603 -16.47 -18.47 -24.82
CA MET A 603 -15.13 -18.64 -24.27
C MET A 603 -14.42 -19.86 -24.86
N ILE A 604 -15.11 -21.00 -24.97
CA ILE A 604 -14.56 -22.21 -25.59
C ILE A 604 -14.19 -21.95 -27.05
N ALA A 605 -15.10 -21.34 -27.82
CA ALA A 605 -14.86 -20.99 -29.22
C ALA A 605 -13.66 -20.02 -29.38
N ALA A 606 -13.51 -19.06 -28.47
CA ALA A 606 -12.34 -18.18 -28.47
C ALA A 606 -11.04 -18.96 -28.22
N VAL A 607 -11.02 -19.86 -27.23
CA VAL A 607 -9.82 -20.66 -26.90
C VAL A 607 -9.51 -21.69 -27.99
N GLU A 608 -10.51 -22.22 -28.68
CA GLU A 608 -10.33 -23.17 -29.77
C GLU A 608 -9.50 -22.59 -30.94
N THR A 609 -9.42 -21.25 -31.07
CA THR A 609 -8.52 -20.59 -32.03
C THR A 609 -7.04 -20.87 -31.79
N ILE A 610 -6.64 -21.21 -30.56
CA ILE A 610 -5.26 -21.56 -30.20
C ILE A 610 -5.12 -23.01 -29.71
N ILE A 611 -6.24 -23.71 -29.48
CA ILE A 611 -6.30 -25.15 -29.19
C ILE A 611 -7.30 -25.78 -30.18
N PRO A 612 -6.89 -26.07 -31.42
CA PRO A 612 -7.80 -26.58 -32.44
C PRO A 612 -8.49 -27.88 -32.02
N GLY A 613 -9.80 -27.96 -32.26
CA GLY A 613 -10.61 -29.14 -31.92
C GLY A 613 -10.99 -29.25 -30.45
N LEU A 614 -10.69 -28.24 -29.61
CA LEU A 614 -10.95 -28.27 -28.17
C LEU A 614 -12.36 -28.76 -27.84
N SER A 615 -13.38 -28.23 -28.50
CA SER A 615 -14.79 -28.55 -28.23
C SER A 615 -15.14 -30.02 -28.41
N GLN A 616 -14.45 -30.73 -29.32
CA GLN A 616 -14.69 -32.15 -29.62
C GLN A 616 -14.12 -33.09 -28.55
N HIS A 617 -13.20 -32.57 -27.73
CA HIS A 617 -12.41 -33.33 -26.76
C HIS A 617 -12.82 -33.06 -25.30
N ILE A 618 -13.92 -32.34 -25.08
CA ILE A 618 -14.43 -32.03 -23.75
C ILE A 618 -15.16 -33.27 -23.17
N VAL A 619 -14.59 -33.83 -22.10
CA VAL A 619 -15.17 -34.94 -21.31
C VAL A 619 -16.05 -34.42 -20.17
N TYR A 620 -15.66 -33.29 -19.59
CA TYR A 620 -16.39 -32.65 -18.49
C TYR A 620 -16.36 -31.14 -18.65
N ARG A 621 -17.48 -30.48 -18.36
CA ARG A 621 -17.58 -29.02 -18.31
C ARG A 621 -18.40 -28.59 -17.10
N THR A 622 -17.96 -27.53 -16.44
CA THR A 622 -18.81 -26.74 -15.56
C THR A 622 -18.47 -25.26 -15.69
N ASP A 623 -19.51 -24.44 -15.63
CA ASP A 623 -19.38 -23.00 -15.77
C ASP A 623 -19.65 -22.33 -14.42
N ALA A 624 -18.99 -21.21 -14.14
CA ALA A 624 -19.21 -20.39 -12.95
C ALA A 624 -19.35 -18.91 -13.35
N SER A 625 -20.48 -18.32 -12.97
CA SER A 625 -20.81 -16.91 -13.26
C SER A 625 -20.71 -16.05 -12.00
N PRO A 626 -20.93 -14.72 -12.07
CA PRO A 626 -20.97 -13.85 -10.89
C PRO A 626 -21.90 -14.36 -9.77
N VAL A 627 -23.06 -14.94 -10.12
CA VAL A 627 -23.97 -15.56 -9.15
C VAL A 627 -23.33 -16.79 -8.46
N THR A 628 -22.46 -17.51 -9.15
CA THR A 628 -21.74 -18.65 -8.57
C THR A 628 -20.77 -18.20 -7.48
N TYR A 629 -20.01 -17.13 -7.71
CA TYR A 629 -19.11 -16.56 -6.71
C TYR A 629 -19.87 -15.91 -5.53
N ALA A 630 -21.00 -15.26 -5.80
CA ALA A 630 -21.87 -14.73 -4.75
C ALA A 630 -22.42 -15.85 -3.83
N ARG A 631 -22.64 -17.05 -4.39
CA ARG A 631 -23.11 -18.22 -3.63
C ARG A 631 -22.02 -18.85 -2.78
N TYR A 632 -20.86 -19.15 -3.38
CA TYR A 632 -19.83 -19.98 -2.72
C TYR A 632 -18.89 -19.18 -1.82
N ASP A 633 -18.59 -17.93 -2.18
CA ASP A 633 -17.67 -17.07 -1.42
C ASP A 633 -18.40 -15.97 -0.65
N TRP A 634 -19.74 -15.97 -0.73
CA TRP A 634 -20.62 -14.95 -0.16
C TRP A 634 -20.23 -13.52 -0.58
N ALA A 635 -19.67 -13.38 -1.78
CA ALA A 635 -19.14 -12.11 -2.30
C ALA A 635 -20.26 -11.18 -2.79
N SER A 636 -20.16 -9.88 -2.47
CA SER A 636 -21.09 -8.87 -2.99
C SER A 636 -20.99 -8.78 -4.52
N ALA A 637 -22.13 -8.92 -5.20
CA ALA A 637 -22.23 -8.99 -6.65
C ALA A 637 -21.29 -10.03 -7.32
N GLY A 638 -20.88 -11.06 -6.57
CA GLY A 638 -19.94 -12.06 -7.08
C GLY A 638 -18.54 -11.54 -7.33
N SER A 639 -18.12 -10.44 -6.69
CA SER A 639 -16.78 -9.89 -6.89
C SER A 639 -15.69 -10.86 -6.44
N ILE A 640 -14.68 -11.06 -7.30
CA ILE A 640 -13.51 -11.89 -6.98
C ILE A 640 -12.38 -11.07 -6.33
N TYR A 641 -12.52 -9.74 -6.29
CA TYR A 641 -11.53 -8.80 -5.74
C TYR A 641 -12.10 -7.90 -4.63
N GLY A 642 -13.32 -8.17 -4.16
CA GLY A 642 -13.96 -7.49 -3.04
C GLY A 642 -14.60 -6.16 -3.45
N ILE A 643 -14.12 -5.05 -2.87
CA ILE A 643 -14.71 -3.72 -3.09
C ILE A 643 -13.76 -2.79 -3.85
N ALA A 644 -14.34 -1.86 -4.61
CA ALA A 644 -13.61 -0.77 -5.22
C ALA A 644 -12.87 0.08 -4.17
N ARG A 645 -11.86 0.81 -4.62
CA ARG A 645 -10.88 1.48 -3.75
C ARG A 645 -11.53 2.44 -2.75
N GLU A 646 -12.59 3.13 -3.18
CA GLU A 646 -13.35 4.14 -2.42
C GLU A 646 -14.00 3.52 -1.18
N GLY A 647 -14.29 2.22 -1.23
CA GLY A 647 -14.90 1.44 -0.16
C GLY A 647 -13.90 0.71 0.75
N ARG A 648 -12.60 0.71 0.45
CA ARG A 648 -11.58 0.02 1.26
C ARG A 648 -11.22 0.80 2.52
N LEU A 649 -10.77 0.09 3.57
CA LEU A 649 -10.21 0.71 4.75
C LEU A 649 -8.72 1.00 4.55
N LYS A 650 -8.21 2.04 5.19
CA LYS A 650 -6.77 2.20 5.39
C LYS A 650 -6.41 1.42 6.66
N GLY A 651 -5.59 0.38 6.53
CA GLY A 651 -5.30 -0.57 7.60
C GLY A 651 -6.45 -1.56 7.84
N SER A 652 -6.35 -2.35 8.91
CA SER A 652 -7.30 -3.46 9.17
C SER A 652 -8.42 -3.12 10.14
N LYS A 653 -8.32 -2.03 10.91
CA LYS A 653 -9.30 -1.69 11.96
C LYS A 653 -10.59 -1.14 11.36
N SER A 654 -11.72 -1.66 11.81
CA SER A 654 -13.06 -1.16 11.45
C SER A 654 -13.53 -0.04 12.41
N PRO A 655 -14.67 0.65 12.11
CA PRO A 655 -15.27 1.60 13.04
C PRO A 655 -15.69 0.96 14.38
N LEU A 656 -16.00 -0.34 14.38
CA LEU A 656 -16.35 -1.09 15.57
C LEU A 656 -15.07 -1.56 16.27
N ARG A 657 -14.93 -1.21 17.55
CA ARG A 657 -13.74 -1.60 18.33
C ARG A 657 -13.61 -3.12 18.38
N ASN A 658 -12.37 -3.62 18.34
CA ASN A 658 -12.03 -5.04 18.34
C ASN A 658 -12.55 -5.86 17.13
N LEU A 659 -13.09 -5.20 16.10
CA LEU A 659 -13.38 -5.82 14.81
C LEU A 659 -12.34 -5.36 13.78
N VAL A 660 -11.58 -6.32 13.26
CA VAL A 660 -10.61 -6.10 12.17
C VAL A 660 -11.03 -6.83 10.91
N ILE A 661 -10.69 -6.27 9.75
CA ILE A 661 -10.98 -6.80 8.43
C ILE A 661 -9.70 -7.38 7.82
N ALA A 662 -9.79 -8.63 7.38
CA ALA A 662 -8.81 -9.33 6.57
C ALA A 662 -9.37 -9.60 5.16
N GLY A 663 -8.52 -10.06 4.25
CA GLY A 663 -8.93 -10.49 2.92
C GLY A 663 -8.71 -9.46 1.81
N GLY A 664 -9.06 -9.86 0.59
CA GLY A 664 -8.68 -9.16 -0.64
C GLY A 664 -9.41 -7.84 -0.86
N GLY A 665 -10.64 -7.74 -0.37
CA GLY A 665 -11.43 -6.51 -0.39
C GLY A 665 -10.84 -5.37 0.46
N ASN A 666 -9.84 -5.63 1.31
CA ASN A 666 -9.20 -4.59 2.12
C ASN A 666 -7.80 -4.20 1.59
N ALA A 667 -6.94 -5.17 1.28
CA ALA A 667 -5.53 -4.91 0.94
C ALA A 667 -5.17 -5.07 -0.54
N GLY A 668 -5.95 -5.82 -1.32
CA GLY A 668 -5.64 -6.09 -2.73
C GLY A 668 -5.96 -7.51 -3.18
N ALA A 669 -5.95 -7.71 -4.50
CA ALA A 669 -6.25 -8.97 -5.17
C ALA A 669 -5.07 -9.96 -5.13
N GLY A 670 -5.38 -11.26 -5.22
CA GLY A 670 -4.39 -12.34 -5.28
C GLY A 670 -3.98 -12.89 -3.91
N VAL A 671 -3.41 -14.10 -3.90
CA VAL A 671 -3.10 -14.85 -2.66
C VAL A 671 -2.12 -14.10 -1.77
N GLU A 672 -1.05 -13.53 -2.35
CA GLU A 672 -0.04 -12.78 -1.59
C GLU A 672 -0.65 -11.56 -0.88
N ALA A 673 -1.44 -10.74 -1.58
CA ALA A 673 -2.07 -9.56 -0.99
C ALA A 673 -3.09 -9.94 0.10
N VAL A 674 -3.85 -11.02 -0.13
CA VAL A 674 -4.81 -11.56 0.84
C VAL A 674 -4.10 -12.08 2.10
N LEU A 675 -2.96 -12.74 1.96
CA LEU A 675 -2.11 -13.19 3.07
C LEU A 675 -1.54 -11.99 3.83
N ILE A 676 -1.01 -10.97 3.14
CA ILE A 676 -0.55 -9.71 3.75
C ILE A 676 -1.70 -9.04 4.53
N SER A 677 -2.92 -9.05 3.99
CA SER A 677 -4.12 -8.52 4.67
C SER A 677 -4.38 -9.25 5.99
N GLY A 678 -4.34 -10.58 5.98
CA GLY A 678 -4.49 -11.41 7.18
C GLY A 678 -3.41 -11.15 8.22
N ALA A 679 -2.16 -11.03 7.80
CA ALA A 679 -1.04 -10.71 8.67
C ALA A 679 -1.18 -9.32 9.32
N ASN A 680 -1.59 -8.31 8.54
CA ASN A 680 -1.86 -6.98 9.07
C ASN A 680 -3.09 -6.95 10.01
N ALA A 681 -4.10 -7.78 9.77
CA ALA A 681 -5.24 -7.91 10.69
C ALA A 681 -4.81 -8.52 12.04
N ALA A 682 -3.92 -9.50 12.04
CA ALA A 682 -3.33 -10.05 13.26
C ALA A 682 -2.48 -9.01 14.01
N GLU A 683 -1.62 -8.26 13.30
CA GLU A 683 -0.82 -7.15 13.84
C GLU A 683 -1.71 -6.06 14.47
N ALA A 684 -2.86 -5.75 13.87
CA ALA A 684 -3.79 -4.75 14.40
C ALA A 684 -4.42 -5.16 15.75
N LEU A 685 -4.55 -6.47 16.02
CA LEU A 685 -5.02 -7.01 17.30
C LEU A 685 -3.87 -7.21 18.31
N VAL A 686 -2.68 -7.57 17.83
CA VAL A 686 -1.48 -7.81 18.64
C VAL A 686 -0.31 -7.01 18.06
N PRO A 687 -0.14 -5.72 18.41
CA PRO A 687 0.94 -4.90 17.88
C PRO A 687 2.32 -5.47 18.22
N GLY A 688 3.23 -5.50 17.24
CA GLY A 688 4.56 -6.10 17.34
C GLY A 688 4.62 -7.57 16.91
N LEU A 689 3.48 -8.22 16.67
CA LEU A 689 3.41 -9.65 16.32
C LEU A 689 4.24 -10.02 15.09
N LEU A 690 4.28 -9.16 14.06
CA LEU A 690 5.04 -9.40 12.84
C LEU A 690 6.54 -9.16 13.01
N ALA A 691 6.94 -8.34 13.98
CA ALA A 691 8.34 -8.10 14.32
C ALA A 691 8.91 -9.19 15.26
N GLU A 692 8.04 -9.94 15.95
CA GLU A 692 8.46 -11.07 16.79
C GLU A 692 9.06 -12.21 15.95
N LYS A 693 10.19 -12.76 16.43
CA LYS A 693 10.80 -13.96 15.85
C LYS A 693 9.96 -15.20 16.17
N GLN A 694 10.10 -16.22 15.32
CA GLN A 694 9.43 -17.52 15.45
C GLN A 694 9.57 -18.08 16.88
N ARG A 695 8.45 -18.44 17.50
CA ARG A 695 8.43 -19.15 18.79
C ARG A 695 8.56 -20.65 18.54
N PRO A 696 9.28 -21.40 19.41
CA PRO A 696 9.32 -22.85 19.29
C PRO A 696 7.89 -23.42 19.42
N PRO A 697 7.54 -24.48 18.66
CA PRO A 697 6.21 -25.08 18.71
C PRO A 697 5.89 -25.54 20.14
N ARG A 698 4.67 -25.26 20.62
CA ARG A 698 4.19 -25.82 21.89
C ARG A 698 4.16 -27.34 21.74
N VAL A 699 4.90 -28.05 22.59
CA VAL A 699 4.73 -29.50 22.77
C VAL A 699 3.34 -29.69 23.36
N ILE A 700 2.36 -30.00 22.52
CA ILE A 700 1.05 -30.44 22.98
C ILE A 700 1.29 -31.83 23.57
N SER A 701 1.36 -31.94 24.90
CA SER A 701 1.33 -33.26 25.53
C SER A 701 0.00 -33.90 25.14
N ALA A 702 0.05 -34.96 24.34
CA ALA A 702 -1.10 -35.82 24.15
C ALA A 702 -1.51 -36.32 25.54
N ALA A 703 -2.58 -35.76 26.10
CA ALA A 703 -3.21 -36.35 27.27
C ALA A 703 -3.81 -37.69 26.82
N ALA A 704 -3.37 -38.74 27.51
CA ALA A 704 -3.72 -40.15 27.29
C ALA A 704 -5.21 -40.44 27.47
#